data_AF-A0A1M5V1N7-F1
#
_entry.id   AF-A0A1M5V1N7-F1
#
_cell.length_a   1.000
_cell.length_b   1.000
_cell.length_c   1.000
_cell.angle_alpha   90.00
_cell.angle_beta   90.00
_cell.angle_gamma   90.00
#
_symmetry.space_group_name_H-M   'P 1'
#
loop_
_entity.id
_entity.type
_entity.pdbx_description
1 polymer ?
#
loop_
_entity_poly.entity_id
_entity_poly.type
_entity_poly.pdbx_seq_one_letter_code
_entity_poly.pdbx_strand_id
1 'polypeptide(L)'
;MVRIHLRLIIVSALLAALPGQWAAAQNAPLATQGVPAAAQDTPATQSAPDAPMQISWEVRNRFRLFREERDFLLHTESARGRSILESEQALELQSDGRGWARNAVNRLCIDLSGRISEPCTRDNVKESYLTPVDHPITVRLTGQVPVGATCAWSFDDGDGPQQSTFDCAEPINLRARYGRPTVATVDVSSGPEAPQRVSTEIMVRDIFIAGLGDSIASGEGNPDRAVALADEGFCFRSYLGTAGAQYYRPSRAGYKGGRACEAPDSLQVWQRQSALWFNSPCHRSLYSYQTRTALALAVQYPHIAVTYLPLACTGATIPDGLFGTQRARECPPTKSATCQGTVNAQLAELRLAVAAAKKRQPDRNLDLILLSIGANDINFSGLVADVIVDTPTERVLFKRTGVMGSVDDSRAALAHDLPQSFAKLREALKPLVGGDLSRVVYVSYANPTLAAGAPCPGGRAGFDIHPSFNAQPQRLAAVSDYVQSEFLPALKALALCQSGVLCRDPAADRMTFVDAHQAVFADHGFCARAATDPEFDRECFSAKGESFNPDIVTAASQPMLCGRSAGEYRAYLPRARWIRDANDSYFAAMTYPQALPASSQPTDIHDATWGVLSAVYGGAVHPTAEGHAAMADAALPAVASVLQLDVAVPEVTAEPVAPAGTPQQ
;
A
#
# COMPACT_ATOMS: atom_id res chain seq x y z
N MET A 1 69.28 -22.45 6.70
CA MET A 1 70.14 -22.30 5.50
C MET A 1 69.34 -21.42 4.53
N VAL A 2 69.75 -20.16 4.26
CA VAL A 2 70.73 -19.77 3.22
C VAL A 2 70.19 -20.15 1.82
N ARG A 3 69.92 -19.24 0.87
CA ARG A 3 70.44 -17.86 0.66
C ARG A 3 69.41 -16.95 -0.05
N ILE A 4 69.54 -15.63 0.11
CA ILE A 4 68.86 -14.61 -0.72
C ILE A 4 69.72 -14.32 -1.97
N HIS A 5 69.12 -14.04 -3.13
CA HIS A 5 69.71 -13.10 -4.10
C HIS A 5 68.65 -12.34 -4.91
N LEU A 6 68.86 -11.02 -5.02
CA LEU A 6 68.11 -10.06 -5.83
C LEU A 6 68.93 -9.72 -7.08
N ARG A 7 68.31 -9.43 -8.23
CA ARG A 7 68.91 -8.63 -9.32
C ARG A 7 67.88 -8.02 -10.28
N LEU A 8 67.90 -6.69 -10.40
CA LEU A 8 67.39 -5.93 -11.56
C LEU A 8 68.51 -5.80 -12.60
N ILE A 9 68.14 -5.70 -13.89
CA ILE A 9 68.88 -4.97 -14.93
C ILE A 9 67.85 -4.21 -15.80
N ILE A 10 68.23 -3.04 -16.31
CA ILE A 10 67.44 -2.11 -17.15
C ILE A 10 68.24 -1.78 -18.42
N VAL A 11 67.56 -1.55 -19.57
CA VAL A 11 67.92 -0.73 -20.76
C VAL A 11 66.82 -1.02 -21.82
N SER A 12 65.99 -0.09 -22.34
CA SER A 12 66.21 1.16 -23.11
C SER A 12 66.56 0.91 -24.59
N ALA A 13 65.90 1.48 -25.62
CA ALA A 13 64.67 2.31 -25.68
C ALA A 13 63.73 1.86 -26.86
N LEU A 14 63.23 2.62 -27.87
CA LEU A 14 63.50 3.97 -28.43
C LEU A 14 62.23 4.60 -29.10
N LEU A 15 62.41 5.54 -30.04
CA LEU A 15 61.44 6.38 -30.80
C LEU A 15 60.66 5.66 -31.94
N ALA A 16 59.62 6.20 -32.62
CA ALA A 16 58.91 7.50 -32.54
C ALA A 16 57.47 7.53 -33.16
N ALA A 17 56.64 8.43 -32.61
CA ALA A 17 55.69 9.39 -33.23
C ALA A 17 54.72 9.07 -34.41
N LEU A 18 53.40 9.15 -34.08
CA LEU A 18 52.30 9.87 -34.79
C LEU A 18 51.87 9.47 -36.23
N PRO A 19 50.64 9.84 -36.68
CA PRO A 19 49.36 9.85 -35.96
C PRO A 19 48.24 9.06 -36.71
N GLY A 20 47.29 8.47 -35.98
CA GLY A 20 46.18 7.69 -36.58
C GLY A 20 44.81 8.07 -36.00
N GLN A 21 43.97 8.70 -36.81
CA GLN A 21 42.65 9.21 -36.43
C GLN A 21 41.69 8.10 -35.98
N TRP A 22 40.98 8.30 -34.88
CA TRP A 22 39.65 7.71 -34.66
C TRP A 22 38.65 8.85 -34.49
N ALA A 23 37.56 8.79 -35.26
CA ALA A 23 36.70 9.94 -35.49
C ALA A 23 35.63 10.14 -34.40
N ALA A 24 35.32 11.39 -34.10
CA ALA A 24 34.08 11.74 -33.44
C ALA A 24 32.94 11.72 -34.47
N ALA A 25 31.99 10.80 -34.33
CA ALA A 25 30.63 10.97 -34.84
C ALA A 25 29.82 11.61 -33.71
N GLN A 26 29.48 12.91 -33.75
CA GLN A 26 28.49 13.55 -34.64
C GLN A 26 27.10 12.94 -34.51
N ASN A 27 26.19 13.74 -33.94
CA ASN A 27 24.77 13.45 -33.84
C ASN A 27 24.14 13.41 -35.24
N ALA A 28 23.39 12.36 -35.55
CA ALA A 28 22.40 12.34 -36.62
C ALA A 28 21.17 11.53 -36.15
N PRO A 29 19.93 12.02 -36.34
CA PRO A 29 18.74 11.36 -35.81
C PRO A 29 18.32 10.17 -36.69
N LEU A 30 17.89 9.07 -36.07
CA LEU A 30 17.36 7.90 -36.76
C LEU A 30 16.04 7.42 -36.14
N ALA A 31 14.95 7.88 -36.78
CA ALA A 31 13.60 7.31 -36.80
C ALA A 31 13.14 6.48 -35.59
N THR A 32 12.48 7.13 -34.63
CA THR A 32 11.49 6.48 -33.78
C THR A 32 10.37 5.90 -34.64
N GLN A 33 10.19 4.57 -34.64
CA GLN A 33 8.95 3.97 -35.15
C GLN A 33 7.81 4.31 -34.17
N GLY A 34 6.64 4.66 -34.72
CA GLY A 34 5.57 5.28 -33.95
C GLY A 34 4.89 4.32 -32.97
N VAL A 35 5.07 4.58 -31.67
CA VAL A 35 4.05 4.24 -30.67
C VAL A 35 2.84 5.14 -30.96
N PRO A 36 1.60 4.62 -31.01
CA PRO A 36 0.42 5.47 -31.15
C PRO A 36 0.32 6.42 -29.95
N ALA A 37 0.19 7.72 -30.21
CA ALA A 37 0.14 8.72 -29.15
C ALA A 37 -1.12 8.49 -28.29
N ALA A 38 -0.93 8.29 -26.99
CA ALA A 38 -2.03 8.35 -26.03
C ALA A 38 -2.62 9.77 -26.05
N ALA A 39 -3.96 9.86 -26.08
CA ALA A 39 -4.65 11.14 -26.10
C ALA A 39 -4.35 11.93 -24.81
N GLN A 40 -4.01 13.21 -24.96
CA GLN A 40 -3.71 14.10 -23.84
C GLN A 40 -5.00 14.76 -23.32
N ASP A 41 -5.83 14.00 -22.62
CA ASP A 41 -7.00 14.56 -21.93
C ASP A 41 -6.54 15.34 -20.69
N THR A 42 -6.40 16.66 -20.89
CA THR A 42 -6.20 17.61 -19.81
C THR A 42 -7.51 17.78 -19.03
N PRO A 43 -7.50 17.73 -17.68
CA PRO A 43 -8.71 17.92 -16.87
C PRO A 43 -9.09 19.41 -16.76
N ALA A 44 -9.38 20.03 -17.90
CA ALA A 44 -10.02 21.33 -17.99
C ALA A 44 -11.54 21.14 -17.95
N THR A 45 -12.25 21.95 -17.16
CA THR A 45 -13.72 21.98 -17.15
C THR A 45 -14.26 22.73 -18.38
N GLN A 46 -13.88 22.28 -19.57
CA GLN A 46 -14.33 22.79 -20.86
C GLN A 46 -15.19 21.71 -21.53
N SER A 47 -16.51 21.91 -21.50
CA SER A 47 -17.40 21.23 -22.43
C SER A 47 -16.93 21.53 -23.86
N ALA A 48 -16.70 20.48 -24.65
CA ALA A 48 -16.45 20.64 -26.08
C ALA A 48 -17.65 21.39 -26.70
N PRO A 49 -17.47 22.60 -27.29
CA PRO A 49 -18.59 23.44 -27.68
C PRO A 49 -19.51 22.84 -28.75
N ASP A 50 -19.03 21.83 -29.46
CA ASP A 50 -19.71 21.16 -30.58
C ASP A 50 -20.30 19.79 -30.20
N ALA A 51 -20.24 19.39 -28.92
CA ALA A 51 -20.83 18.12 -28.47
C ALA A 51 -22.36 18.24 -28.25
N PRO A 52 -23.16 17.27 -28.74
CA PRO A 52 -24.62 17.28 -28.53
C PRO A 52 -24.98 17.18 -27.05
N MET A 53 -26.21 17.58 -26.69
CA MET A 53 -26.67 17.45 -25.31
C MET A 53 -26.73 15.99 -24.86
N GLN A 54 -26.10 15.69 -23.72
CA GLN A 54 -26.02 14.35 -23.15
C GLN A 54 -26.15 14.39 -21.62
N ILE A 55 -26.85 13.39 -21.06
CA ILE A 55 -26.94 13.20 -19.61
C ILE A 55 -25.64 12.53 -19.15
N SER A 56 -24.85 13.23 -18.33
CA SER A 56 -23.67 12.69 -17.66
C SER A 56 -24.00 12.39 -16.20
N TRP A 57 -23.46 11.29 -15.65
CA TRP A 57 -23.68 10.92 -14.25
C TRP A 57 -22.42 10.33 -13.61
N GLU A 58 -22.35 10.38 -12.29
CA GLU A 58 -21.29 9.72 -11.52
C GLU A 58 -21.82 9.21 -10.18
N VAL A 59 -21.18 8.17 -9.66
CA VAL A 59 -21.38 7.72 -8.28
C VAL A 59 -20.67 8.68 -7.32
N ARG A 60 -21.31 8.97 -6.19
CA ARG A 60 -20.75 9.78 -5.09
C ARG A 60 -20.08 8.89 -4.05
N ASN A 61 -19.00 9.38 -3.44
CA ASN A 61 -18.21 8.64 -2.43
C ASN A 61 -17.94 7.18 -2.85
N ARG A 62 -17.35 7.00 -4.04
CA ARG A 62 -17.31 5.72 -4.79
C ARG A 62 -16.53 4.64 -4.08
N PHE A 63 -15.47 5.01 -3.34
CA PHE A 63 -14.70 4.09 -2.51
C PHE A 63 -15.41 3.85 -1.18
N ARG A 64 -16.18 2.76 -1.07
CA ARG A 64 -17.19 2.61 -0.01
C ARG A 64 -16.60 2.51 1.40
N LEU A 65 -15.30 2.26 1.56
CA LEU A 65 -14.63 2.18 2.85
C LEU A 65 -14.66 3.51 3.63
N PHE A 66 -14.63 4.67 2.95
CA PHE A 66 -14.70 5.99 3.61
C PHE A 66 -16.14 6.34 4.02
N ARG A 67 -16.36 6.77 5.27
CA ARG A 67 -17.69 7.19 5.76
C ARG A 67 -18.15 8.55 5.28
N GLU A 68 -17.24 9.38 4.80
CA GLU A 68 -17.53 10.77 4.42
C GLU A 68 -16.90 11.08 3.06
N GLU A 69 -17.72 11.61 2.15
CA GLU A 69 -17.35 11.93 0.78
C GLU A 69 -16.11 12.81 0.65
N ARG A 70 -15.86 13.72 1.61
CA ARG A 70 -14.64 14.56 1.64
C ARG A 70 -13.33 13.76 1.64
N ASP A 71 -13.33 12.57 2.23
CA ASP A 71 -12.14 11.71 2.27
C ASP A 71 -11.91 11.03 0.92
N PHE A 72 -12.97 10.80 0.13
CA PHE A 72 -12.88 10.35 -1.26
C PHE A 72 -12.50 11.50 -2.21
N LEU A 73 -13.12 12.68 -2.05
CA LEU A 73 -12.89 13.85 -2.92
C LEU A 73 -11.43 14.27 -2.95
N LEU A 74 -10.73 14.24 -1.81
CA LEU A 74 -9.29 14.47 -1.69
C LEU A 74 -8.46 13.70 -2.75
N HIS A 75 -8.81 12.45 -3.01
CA HIS A 75 -8.13 11.62 -4.01
C HIS A 75 -8.60 11.92 -5.45
N THR A 76 -9.90 12.24 -5.66
CA THR A 76 -10.39 12.68 -6.99
C THR A 76 -9.88 14.07 -7.41
N GLU A 77 -9.44 14.89 -6.46
CA GLU A 77 -8.78 16.17 -6.71
C GLU A 77 -7.29 15.98 -6.96
N SER A 78 -6.61 15.15 -6.14
CA SER A 78 -5.17 14.91 -6.29
C SER A 78 -4.80 14.08 -7.52
N ALA A 79 -5.60 13.10 -7.93
CA ALA A 79 -5.30 12.21 -9.05
C ALA A 79 -5.51 12.82 -10.45
N ARG A 80 -5.93 14.10 -10.56
CA ARG A 80 -6.23 14.73 -11.85
C ARG A 80 -4.98 14.86 -12.72
N GLY A 81 -4.87 14.00 -13.74
CA GLY A 81 -3.70 13.94 -14.61
C GLY A 81 -2.43 13.43 -13.91
N ARG A 82 -2.57 12.53 -12.93
CA ARG A 82 -1.47 11.95 -12.13
C ARG A 82 -1.62 10.44 -11.95
N SER A 83 -0.50 9.74 -11.83
CA SER A 83 -0.44 8.36 -11.32
C SER A 83 -0.79 8.30 -9.82
N ILE A 84 -0.94 7.10 -9.25
CA ILE A 84 -1.12 6.90 -7.81
C ILE A 84 0.11 7.39 -7.03
N LEU A 85 1.33 7.13 -7.53
CA LEU A 85 2.58 7.65 -6.96
C LEU A 85 2.65 9.18 -7.01
N GLU A 86 2.39 9.80 -8.17
CA GLU A 86 2.42 11.26 -8.31
C GLU A 86 1.35 11.95 -7.45
N SER A 87 0.17 11.33 -7.35
CA SER A 87 -0.92 11.75 -6.47
C SER A 87 -0.55 11.60 -4.99
N GLU A 88 0.19 10.55 -4.61
CA GLU A 88 0.70 10.38 -3.25
C GLU A 88 1.73 11.47 -2.91
N GLN A 89 2.72 11.70 -3.76
CA GLN A 89 3.74 12.73 -3.53
C GLN A 89 3.12 14.13 -3.39
N ALA A 90 2.03 14.42 -4.12
CA ALA A 90 1.25 15.65 -3.93
C ALA A 90 0.54 15.71 -2.57
N LEU A 91 -0.09 14.62 -2.12
CA LEU A 91 -0.76 14.52 -0.81
C LEU A 91 0.24 14.56 0.37
N GLU A 92 1.42 13.96 0.20
CA GLU A 92 2.53 13.99 1.15
C GLU A 92 2.99 15.43 1.43
N LEU A 93 3.23 16.21 0.36
CA LEU A 93 3.55 17.63 0.45
C LEU A 93 2.39 18.44 1.06
N GLN A 94 1.15 18.23 0.60
CA GLN A 94 -0.05 18.90 1.14
C GLN A 94 -0.24 18.64 2.65
N SER A 95 0.24 17.50 3.15
CA SER A 95 0.15 17.14 4.56
C SER A 95 1.21 17.79 5.48
N ASP A 96 2.24 18.44 4.91
CA ASP A 96 3.57 18.67 5.52
C ASP A 96 4.05 17.37 6.19
N GLY A 97 4.32 16.36 5.35
CA GLY A 97 5.09 15.19 5.72
C GLY A 97 4.49 14.22 6.74
N ARG A 98 3.27 14.49 7.21
CA ARG A 98 2.56 13.76 8.27
C ARG A 98 1.51 12.79 7.73
N GLY A 99 1.37 12.73 6.42
CA GLY A 99 0.45 11.84 5.72
C GLY A 99 -0.99 12.36 5.69
N TRP A 100 -1.80 11.85 4.76
CA TRP A 100 -3.22 12.17 4.62
C TRP A 100 -4.12 11.26 5.46
N ALA A 101 -3.78 9.97 5.57
CA ALA A 101 -4.60 8.93 6.20
C ALA A 101 -4.95 9.23 7.67
N ARG A 102 -4.09 9.97 8.39
CA ARG A 102 -4.31 10.41 9.78
C ARG A 102 -5.65 11.13 10.01
N ASN A 103 -6.19 11.75 8.94
CA ASN A 103 -7.48 12.42 8.98
C ASN A 103 -8.64 11.42 8.80
N ALA A 104 -8.52 10.47 7.87
CA ALA A 104 -9.58 9.55 7.44
C ALA A 104 -9.69 8.26 8.29
N VAL A 105 -8.60 7.82 8.94
CA VAL A 105 -8.51 6.52 9.65
C VAL A 105 -9.60 6.25 10.71
N ASN A 106 -10.16 7.29 11.34
CA ASN A 106 -11.25 7.14 12.31
C ASN A 106 -12.65 7.20 11.68
N ARG A 107 -12.74 7.28 10.35
CA ARG A 107 -13.97 7.45 9.54
C ARG A 107 -14.12 6.35 8.50
N LEU A 108 -13.82 5.11 8.86
CA LEU A 108 -13.91 3.95 7.96
C LEU A 108 -15.12 3.07 8.29
N CYS A 109 -15.72 2.38 7.31
CA CYS A 109 -16.74 1.34 7.57
C CYS A 109 -16.19 0.07 8.23
N ILE A 110 -14.91 0.07 8.61
CA ILE A 110 -14.23 -0.96 9.40
C ILE A 110 -13.67 -0.30 10.67
N ASP A 111 -13.79 -0.95 11.82
CA ASP A 111 -13.28 -0.44 13.10
C ASP A 111 -11.77 -0.72 13.29
N LEU A 112 -11.16 -0.12 14.33
CA LEU A 112 -9.75 -0.31 14.66
C LEU A 112 -9.38 -1.75 15.11
N SER A 113 -10.38 -2.62 15.28
CA SER A 113 -10.22 -4.06 15.50
C SER A 113 -10.41 -4.88 14.21
N GLY A 114 -10.59 -4.22 13.06
CA GLY A 114 -10.72 -4.85 11.74
C GLY A 114 -12.13 -5.34 11.42
N ARG A 115 -13.14 -4.99 12.22
CA ARG A 115 -14.51 -5.50 12.08
C ARG A 115 -15.36 -4.55 11.25
N ILE A 116 -16.16 -5.11 10.35
CA ILE A 116 -17.13 -4.36 9.56
C ILE A 116 -18.16 -3.71 10.48
N SER A 117 -18.35 -2.40 10.34
CA SER A 117 -19.45 -1.67 10.96
C SER A 117 -20.74 -1.96 10.18
N GLU A 118 -21.68 -2.66 10.81
CA GLU A 118 -22.93 -3.13 10.17
C GLU A 118 -24.12 -2.82 11.09
N PRO A 119 -25.00 -1.87 10.73
CA PRO A 119 -24.91 -0.97 9.56
C PRO A 119 -23.74 0.01 9.68
N CYS A 120 -23.13 0.37 8.55
CA CYS A 120 -22.24 1.51 8.49
C CYS A 120 -23.07 2.79 8.36
N THR A 121 -22.57 3.92 8.86
CA THR A 121 -23.12 5.24 8.55
C THR A 121 -22.18 5.91 7.56
N ARG A 122 -22.63 6.08 6.31
CA ARG A 122 -21.92 6.74 5.19
C ARG A 122 -22.71 7.96 4.77
N ASP A 123 -22.07 9.13 4.76
CA ASP A 123 -22.68 10.40 4.35
C ASP A 123 -24.02 10.68 5.08
N ASN A 124 -24.04 10.36 6.38
CA ASN A 124 -25.19 10.37 7.31
C ASN A 124 -26.30 9.33 7.03
N VAL A 125 -26.22 8.54 5.95
CA VAL A 125 -27.14 7.43 5.65
C VAL A 125 -26.65 6.14 6.31
N LYS A 126 -27.57 5.35 6.88
CA LYS A 126 -27.27 4.00 7.38
C LYS A 126 -27.44 2.98 6.26
N GLU A 127 -26.35 2.35 5.84
CA GLU A 127 -26.34 1.30 4.80
C GLU A 127 -25.54 0.08 5.26
N SER A 128 -25.80 -1.09 4.65
CA SER A 128 -24.93 -2.25 4.89
C SER A 128 -23.62 -2.10 4.11
N TYR A 129 -22.51 -2.46 4.73
CA TYR A 129 -21.22 -2.36 4.07
C TYR A 129 -21.05 -3.39 2.94
N LEU A 130 -21.49 -4.63 3.14
CA LEU A 130 -21.30 -5.70 2.13
C LEU A 130 -22.39 -5.72 1.05
N THR A 131 -23.62 -5.32 1.42
CA THR A 131 -24.82 -5.44 0.59
C THR A 131 -25.58 -4.11 0.48
N PRO A 132 -25.09 -3.14 -0.32
CA PRO A 132 -25.80 -1.90 -0.58
C PRO A 132 -27.10 -2.17 -1.33
N VAL A 133 -28.18 -1.47 -0.99
CA VAL A 133 -29.48 -1.57 -1.68
C VAL A 133 -29.67 -0.48 -2.74
N ASP A 134 -28.83 0.55 -2.69
CA ASP A 134 -28.79 1.70 -3.57
C ASP A 134 -27.45 2.45 -3.41
N HIS A 135 -27.15 3.35 -4.34
CA HIS A 135 -25.90 4.11 -4.42
C HIS A 135 -26.19 5.60 -4.65
N PRO A 136 -25.56 6.52 -3.89
CA PRO A 136 -25.71 7.95 -4.14
C PRO A 136 -25.03 8.33 -5.47
N ILE A 137 -25.72 9.11 -6.29
CA ILE A 137 -25.24 9.57 -7.59
C ILE A 137 -25.46 11.08 -7.76
N THR A 138 -24.66 11.68 -8.63
CA THR A 138 -24.89 13.02 -9.20
C THR A 138 -25.23 12.84 -10.68
N VAL A 139 -26.23 13.56 -11.19
CA VAL A 139 -26.63 13.59 -12.60
C VAL A 139 -26.64 15.02 -13.09
N ARG A 140 -26.15 15.25 -14.31
CA ARG A 140 -26.01 16.57 -14.94
C ARG A 140 -26.39 16.50 -16.42
N LEU A 141 -26.91 17.60 -16.96
CA LEU A 141 -26.93 17.78 -18.41
C LEU A 141 -25.59 18.41 -18.85
N THR A 142 -25.05 17.96 -19.98
CA THR A 142 -23.77 18.43 -20.53
C THR A 142 -23.85 18.54 -22.06
N GLY A 143 -22.87 19.17 -22.71
CA GLY A 143 -22.90 19.49 -24.14
C GLY A 143 -23.52 20.87 -24.42
N GLN A 144 -24.14 21.05 -25.58
CA GLN A 144 -24.77 22.30 -26.04
C GLN A 144 -26.09 22.64 -25.30
N VAL A 145 -26.02 22.89 -23.99
CA VAL A 145 -27.18 23.30 -23.17
C VAL A 145 -27.51 24.78 -23.40
N PRO A 146 -28.75 25.16 -23.77
CA PRO A 146 -29.11 26.56 -23.97
C PRO A 146 -29.10 27.35 -22.65
N VAL A 147 -28.58 28.58 -22.68
CA VAL A 147 -28.46 29.44 -21.49
C VAL A 147 -29.85 29.83 -20.96
N GLY A 148 -30.12 29.55 -19.69
CA GLY A 148 -31.42 29.78 -19.06
C GLY A 148 -32.51 28.79 -19.47
N ALA A 149 -32.14 27.63 -20.02
CA ALA A 149 -33.07 26.53 -20.25
C ALA A 149 -33.57 25.93 -18.93
N THR A 150 -34.85 25.56 -18.92
CA THR A 150 -35.48 24.79 -17.84
C THR A 150 -35.45 23.31 -18.19
N CYS A 151 -34.98 22.48 -17.27
CA CYS A 151 -34.88 21.03 -17.42
C CYS A 151 -35.93 20.33 -16.55
N ALA A 152 -36.88 19.66 -17.20
CA ALA A 152 -37.82 18.75 -16.53
C ALA A 152 -37.23 17.33 -16.54
N TRP A 153 -36.72 16.89 -15.40
CA TRP A 153 -36.11 15.59 -15.19
C TRP A 153 -37.15 14.54 -14.75
N SER A 154 -36.97 13.31 -15.20
CA SER A 154 -37.75 12.13 -14.81
C SER A 154 -36.80 10.95 -14.60
N PHE A 155 -36.89 10.30 -13.44
CA PHE A 155 -36.10 9.11 -13.10
C PHE A 155 -37.03 7.94 -12.76
N ASP A 156 -36.96 6.83 -13.50
CA ASP A 156 -37.79 5.64 -13.27
C ASP A 156 -36.93 4.41 -12.98
N ASP A 157 -37.12 3.78 -11.81
CA ASP A 157 -36.44 2.55 -11.36
C ASP A 157 -37.36 1.31 -11.41
N GLY A 158 -38.54 1.46 -12.03
CA GLY A 158 -39.59 0.45 -12.11
C GLY A 158 -40.65 0.54 -11.01
N ASP A 159 -40.42 1.31 -9.94
CA ASP A 159 -41.44 1.62 -8.92
C ASP A 159 -42.24 2.91 -9.29
N GLY A 160 -41.88 3.61 -10.38
CA GLY A 160 -42.59 4.73 -11.01
C GLY A 160 -41.78 6.02 -11.14
N PRO A 161 -42.03 6.87 -12.16
CA PRO A 161 -41.18 8.02 -12.47
C PRO A 161 -41.21 9.13 -11.42
N GLN A 162 -40.06 9.39 -10.80
CA GLN A 162 -39.82 10.55 -9.95
C GLN A 162 -39.51 11.77 -10.82
N GLN A 163 -40.40 12.75 -10.83
CA GLN A 163 -40.30 13.95 -11.66
C GLN A 163 -39.90 15.19 -10.87
N SER A 164 -39.08 16.05 -11.48
CA SER A 164 -38.65 17.33 -10.90
C SER A 164 -38.23 18.33 -11.99
N THR A 165 -38.31 19.63 -11.71
CA THR A 165 -38.02 20.67 -12.70
C THR A 165 -37.11 21.74 -12.10
N PHE A 166 -35.97 21.99 -12.74
CA PHE A 166 -34.92 22.89 -12.28
C PHE A 166 -34.30 23.67 -13.45
N ASP A 167 -33.39 24.61 -13.16
CA ASP A 167 -32.47 25.16 -14.17
C ASP A 167 -31.55 24.05 -14.67
N CYS A 168 -31.25 24.01 -15.97
CA CYS A 168 -30.43 22.96 -16.57
C CYS A 168 -28.97 22.91 -16.08
N ALA A 169 -28.47 23.95 -15.40
CA ALA A 169 -27.14 23.94 -14.78
C ALA A 169 -27.10 23.25 -13.40
N GLU A 170 -28.25 23.03 -12.74
CA GLU A 170 -28.31 22.46 -11.40
C GLU A 170 -28.11 20.92 -11.40
N PRO A 171 -27.16 20.38 -10.62
CA PRO A 171 -26.89 18.94 -10.56
C PRO A 171 -27.93 18.21 -9.70
N ILE A 172 -28.60 17.21 -10.29
CA ILE A 172 -29.55 16.37 -9.56
C ILE A 172 -28.77 15.35 -8.71
N ASN A 173 -29.19 15.19 -7.45
CA ASN A 173 -28.62 14.24 -6.53
C ASN A 173 -29.70 13.26 -6.06
N LEU A 174 -29.52 11.97 -6.33
CA LEU A 174 -30.46 10.90 -5.95
C LEU A 174 -29.70 9.62 -5.54
N ARG A 175 -30.43 8.55 -5.23
CA ARG A 175 -29.83 7.22 -4.99
C ARG A 175 -30.38 6.21 -6.01
N ALA A 176 -29.54 5.75 -6.93
CA ALA A 176 -29.91 4.72 -7.91
C ALA A 176 -29.92 3.33 -7.23
N ARG A 177 -30.88 2.48 -7.61
CA ARG A 177 -31.08 1.17 -6.99
C ARG A 177 -29.95 0.18 -7.32
N TYR A 178 -29.59 -0.67 -6.36
CA TYR A 178 -28.66 -1.77 -6.62
C TYR A 178 -29.33 -2.83 -7.53
N GLY A 179 -28.62 -3.27 -8.57
CA GLY A 179 -29.03 -4.40 -9.42
C GLY A 179 -30.25 -4.14 -10.30
N ARG A 180 -30.63 -2.88 -10.53
CA ARG A 180 -31.64 -2.46 -11.50
C ARG A 180 -31.18 -1.20 -12.24
N PRO A 181 -31.51 -1.05 -13.53
CA PRO A 181 -31.38 0.23 -14.21
C PRO A 181 -32.35 1.27 -13.64
N THR A 182 -31.93 2.53 -13.62
CA THR A 182 -32.80 3.70 -13.45
C THR A 182 -32.76 4.48 -14.76
N VAL A 183 -33.89 4.61 -15.46
CA VAL A 183 -33.96 5.38 -16.70
C VAL A 183 -34.05 6.85 -16.35
N ALA A 184 -33.01 7.62 -16.69
CA ALA A 184 -33.00 9.06 -16.57
C ALA A 184 -33.44 9.69 -17.90
N THR A 185 -34.41 10.59 -17.86
CA THR A 185 -34.87 11.38 -19.01
C THR A 185 -34.93 12.84 -18.62
N VAL A 186 -34.58 13.75 -19.53
CA VAL A 186 -34.74 15.19 -19.35
C VAL A 186 -35.36 15.83 -20.59
N ASP A 187 -36.39 16.63 -20.37
CA ASP A 187 -36.98 17.52 -21.37
C ASP A 187 -36.43 18.94 -21.16
N VAL A 188 -35.64 19.41 -22.13
CA VAL A 188 -34.94 20.71 -22.12
C VAL A 188 -35.79 21.74 -22.84
N SER A 189 -36.19 22.80 -22.15
CA SER A 189 -37.07 23.85 -22.68
C SER A 189 -36.40 25.22 -22.66
N SER A 190 -36.23 25.84 -23.83
CA SER A 190 -35.60 27.16 -24.00
C SER A 190 -36.45 28.08 -24.89
N GLY A 191 -37.30 28.91 -24.26
CA GLY A 191 -38.15 29.86 -24.96
C GLY A 191 -39.31 29.20 -25.72
N PRO A 192 -39.62 29.63 -26.97
CA PRO A 192 -40.77 29.15 -27.73
C PRO A 192 -40.52 27.90 -28.58
N GLU A 193 -39.31 27.33 -28.53
CA GLU A 193 -38.95 26.13 -29.30
C GLU A 193 -39.50 24.85 -28.66
N ALA A 194 -39.63 23.79 -29.46
CA ALA A 194 -40.12 22.50 -28.97
C ALA A 194 -39.09 21.87 -28.00
N PRO A 195 -39.52 21.30 -26.85
CA PRO A 195 -38.60 20.71 -25.89
C PRO A 195 -37.75 19.59 -26.50
N GLN A 196 -36.44 19.66 -26.25
CA GLN A 196 -35.50 18.64 -26.69
C GLN A 196 -35.34 17.57 -25.60
N ARG A 197 -35.56 16.30 -25.96
CA ARG A 197 -35.46 15.17 -25.02
C ARG A 197 -34.11 14.48 -25.14
N VAL A 198 -33.51 14.18 -23.98
CA VAL A 198 -32.37 13.28 -23.86
C VAL A 198 -32.71 12.22 -22.83
N SER A 199 -32.27 10.97 -23.03
CA SER A 199 -32.39 9.90 -22.04
C SER A 199 -31.12 9.05 -21.96
N THR A 200 -30.92 8.38 -20.82
CA THR A 200 -29.85 7.41 -20.61
C THR A 200 -30.25 6.39 -19.55
N GLU A 201 -29.58 5.23 -19.56
CA GLU A 201 -29.70 4.22 -18.51
C GLU A 201 -28.63 4.46 -17.43
N ILE A 202 -29.05 4.55 -16.18
CA ILE A 202 -28.16 4.64 -15.02
C ILE A 202 -28.17 3.30 -14.28
N MET A 203 -27.08 2.55 -14.36
CA MET A 203 -26.89 1.31 -13.60
C MET A 203 -25.51 1.31 -12.94
N VAL A 204 -25.48 1.41 -11.61
CA VAL A 204 -24.24 1.43 -10.84
C VAL A 204 -23.65 0.03 -10.71
N ARG A 205 -22.41 -0.14 -11.16
CA ARG A 205 -21.65 -1.38 -11.00
C ARG A 205 -20.91 -1.38 -9.65
N ASP A 206 -21.48 -1.97 -8.60
CA ASP A 206 -20.74 -2.17 -7.33
C ASP A 206 -19.85 -3.43 -7.40
N ILE A 207 -18.55 -3.23 -7.24
CA ILE A 207 -17.51 -4.25 -7.32
C ILE A 207 -17.08 -4.65 -5.91
N PHE A 208 -17.09 -5.95 -5.60
CA PHE A 208 -16.61 -6.49 -4.33
C PHE A 208 -15.17 -7.01 -4.47
N ILE A 209 -14.23 -6.35 -3.81
CA ILE A 209 -12.79 -6.68 -3.80
C ILE A 209 -12.37 -7.11 -2.39
N ALA A 210 -11.60 -8.19 -2.26
CA ALA A 210 -10.95 -8.56 -1.01
C ALA A 210 -9.42 -8.40 -1.09
N GLY A 211 -8.80 -7.89 -0.03
CA GLY A 211 -7.35 -7.78 0.10
C GLY A 211 -6.81 -8.84 1.06
N LEU A 212 -6.03 -9.79 0.56
CA LEU A 212 -5.44 -10.90 1.30
C LEU A 212 -3.91 -10.84 1.28
N GLY A 213 -3.25 -11.45 2.27
CA GLY A 213 -1.80 -11.65 2.23
C GLY A 213 -1.04 -11.30 3.52
N ASP A 214 0.25 -11.06 3.36
CA ASP A 214 1.21 -10.77 4.43
C ASP A 214 1.33 -9.26 4.77
N SER A 215 2.51 -8.84 5.26
CA SER A 215 2.84 -7.47 5.67
C SER A 215 2.89 -6.48 4.52
N ILE A 216 3.26 -6.95 3.32
CA ILE A 216 3.32 -6.12 2.10
C ILE A 216 1.90 -5.85 1.59
N ALA A 217 1.00 -6.82 1.77
CA ALA A 217 -0.43 -6.64 1.54
C ALA A 217 -1.12 -5.77 2.61
N SER A 218 -0.73 -5.90 3.89
CA SER A 218 -1.32 -5.10 4.98
C SER A 218 -0.90 -3.62 4.95
N GLY A 219 0.31 -3.31 4.47
CA GLY A 219 0.87 -1.95 4.46
C GLY A 219 1.73 -1.63 5.69
N GLU A 220 2.41 -2.64 6.23
CA GLU A 220 3.39 -2.48 7.31
C GLU A 220 4.51 -1.48 6.91
N GLY A 221 5.10 -0.78 7.89
CA GLY A 221 6.02 0.34 7.66
C GLY A 221 5.34 1.72 7.51
N ASN A 222 4.00 1.77 7.43
CA ASN A 222 3.25 3.00 7.14
C ASN A 222 1.99 3.17 8.01
N PRO A 223 2.10 3.39 9.34
CA PRO A 223 0.94 3.59 10.21
C PRO A 223 0.14 4.85 9.84
N ASP A 224 -1.17 4.69 9.61
CA ASP A 224 -2.13 5.74 9.20
C ASP A 224 -1.94 7.10 9.91
N ARG A 225 -1.59 7.07 11.20
CA ARG A 225 -0.95 8.19 11.89
C ARG A 225 0.35 7.71 12.55
N ALA A 226 1.47 8.19 12.04
CA ALA A 226 2.80 7.95 12.63
C ALA A 226 2.91 8.40 14.10
N VAL A 227 3.89 7.83 14.80
CA VAL A 227 4.26 8.25 16.16
C VAL A 227 4.75 9.69 16.13
N ALA A 228 4.35 10.48 17.14
CA ALA A 228 4.92 11.81 17.34
C ALA A 228 6.17 11.68 18.22
N LEU A 229 7.28 12.32 17.83
CA LEU A 229 8.58 12.19 18.47
C LEU A 229 8.89 13.37 19.41
N ALA A 230 9.71 13.11 20.42
CA ALA A 230 10.18 14.09 21.40
C ALA A 230 11.71 14.20 21.36
N ASP A 231 12.21 15.36 21.77
CA ASP A 231 13.65 15.65 21.79
C ASP A 231 14.37 15.04 23.00
N GLU A 232 13.62 14.69 24.06
CA GLU A 232 14.19 13.95 25.18
C GLU A 232 14.50 12.50 24.78
N GLY A 233 15.64 12.00 25.24
CA GLY A 233 16.02 10.61 25.07
C GLY A 233 15.14 9.66 25.90
N PHE A 234 14.99 8.45 25.38
CA PHE A 234 14.40 7.29 26.04
C PHE A 234 15.42 6.17 26.09
N CYS A 235 15.62 5.61 27.28
CA CYS A 235 16.64 4.61 27.59
C CYS A 235 16.21 3.21 27.16
N PHE A 236 17.16 2.48 26.58
CA PHE A 236 17.06 1.06 26.32
C PHE A 236 18.30 0.36 26.90
N ARG A 237 18.08 -0.74 27.62
CA ARG A 237 19.15 -1.64 28.06
C ARG A 237 19.70 -2.40 26.85
N SER A 238 20.92 -2.91 26.95
CA SER A 238 21.59 -3.64 25.86
C SER A 238 22.11 -5.00 26.33
N TYR A 239 22.25 -5.95 25.40
CA TYR A 239 22.95 -7.22 25.64
C TYR A 239 24.48 -7.09 25.50
N LEU A 240 24.98 -5.89 25.16
CA LEU A 240 26.40 -5.62 24.94
C LEU A 240 27.18 -5.43 26.24
N GLY A 241 27.88 -6.48 26.70
CA GLY A 241 28.87 -6.38 27.76
C GLY A 241 28.33 -6.54 29.18
N THR A 242 28.96 -5.90 30.16
CA THR A 242 28.62 -6.02 31.58
C THR A 242 27.26 -5.42 31.93
N ALA A 243 26.62 -5.98 32.95
CA ALA A 243 25.33 -5.49 33.45
C ALA A 243 25.35 -3.97 33.70
N GLY A 244 24.43 -3.25 33.05
CA GLY A 244 24.36 -1.77 33.06
C GLY A 244 24.59 -1.10 31.70
N ALA A 245 24.94 -1.83 30.65
CA ALA A 245 25.03 -1.28 29.30
C ALA A 245 23.67 -0.78 28.79
N GLN A 246 23.60 0.49 28.40
CA GLN A 246 22.39 1.17 27.95
C GLN A 246 22.68 2.22 26.89
N TYR A 247 21.67 2.57 26.08
CA TYR A 247 21.73 3.63 25.07
C TYR A 247 20.39 4.38 25.01
N TYR A 248 20.41 5.60 24.46
CA TYR A 248 19.23 6.45 24.36
C TYR A 248 18.85 6.71 22.89
N ARG A 249 17.55 6.78 22.61
CA ARG A 249 16.95 7.16 21.30
C ARG A 249 15.76 8.11 21.52
N PRO A 250 15.26 8.83 20.50
CA PRO A 250 14.14 9.77 20.69
C PRO A 250 12.91 9.14 21.36
N SER A 251 12.32 9.85 22.32
CA SER A 251 11.10 9.43 23.03
C SER A 251 9.82 9.77 22.25
N ARG A 252 8.66 9.41 22.79
CA ARG A 252 7.34 9.74 22.23
C ARG A 252 6.87 11.11 22.74
N ALA A 253 6.38 11.96 21.84
CA ALA A 253 5.85 13.29 22.17
C ALA A 253 4.72 13.21 23.19
N GLY A 254 4.86 13.94 24.31
CA GLY A 254 3.86 13.92 25.37
C GLY A 254 3.84 12.64 26.22
N TYR A 255 4.80 11.72 26.06
CA TYR A 255 5.06 10.71 27.09
C TYR A 255 5.65 11.38 28.34
N LYS A 256 5.14 10.99 29.51
CA LYS A 256 5.43 11.59 30.83
C LYS A 256 5.84 10.59 31.92
N GLY A 257 5.95 9.31 31.56
CA GLY A 257 6.51 8.29 32.45
C GLY A 257 8.04 8.37 32.52
N GLY A 258 8.64 7.46 33.28
CA GLY A 258 10.09 7.36 33.37
C GLY A 258 10.73 7.05 32.00
N ARG A 259 11.86 7.72 31.75
CA ARG A 259 12.64 7.59 30.50
C ARG A 259 14.03 6.98 30.71
N ALA A 260 14.50 6.91 31.95
CA ALA A 260 15.76 6.29 32.34
C ALA A 260 15.51 4.82 32.73
N CYS A 261 16.44 3.92 32.39
CA CYS A 261 16.26 2.47 32.52
C CYS A 261 16.10 1.99 33.98
N GLU A 262 16.43 2.84 34.95
CA GLU A 262 16.32 2.63 36.40
C GLU A 262 14.91 2.93 36.95
N ALA A 263 14.03 3.55 36.16
CA ALA A 263 12.71 4.02 36.60
C ALA A 263 11.57 3.66 35.59
N PRO A 264 11.31 2.37 35.31
CA PRO A 264 10.25 1.95 34.39
C PRO A 264 8.85 2.41 34.84
N ASP A 265 8.08 2.98 33.91
CA ASP A 265 6.62 3.16 34.05
C ASP A 265 5.88 1.95 33.47
N SER A 266 4.61 1.84 33.84
CA SER A 266 3.63 0.96 33.24
C SER A 266 3.52 1.11 31.71
N LEU A 267 3.46 -0.03 31.02
CA LEU A 267 3.28 -0.11 29.57
C LEU A 267 2.01 0.62 29.09
N GLN A 268 0.96 0.67 29.92
CA GLN A 268 -0.30 1.38 29.65
C GLN A 268 -0.19 2.92 29.66
N VAL A 269 0.94 3.48 30.13
CA VAL A 269 1.26 4.91 29.94
C VAL A 269 1.94 5.12 28.59
N TRP A 270 2.92 4.28 28.23
CA TRP A 270 3.65 4.33 26.95
C TRP A 270 2.75 4.15 25.71
N GLN A 271 1.78 3.23 25.78
CA GLN A 271 0.84 2.92 24.68
C GLN A 271 -0.02 4.11 24.24
N ARG A 272 -0.23 5.11 25.09
CA ARG A 272 -1.14 6.24 24.81
C ARG A 272 -0.67 7.13 23.66
N GLN A 273 0.62 7.04 23.34
CA GLN A 273 1.30 7.75 22.26
C GLN A 273 1.75 6.79 21.14
N SER A 274 1.19 5.57 21.02
CA SER A 274 1.49 4.69 19.87
C SER A 274 1.03 5.33 18.55
N ALA A 275 1.72 4.95 17.47
CA ALA A 275 1.22 5.13 16.12
C ALA A 275 -0.16 4.45 15.96
N LEU A 276 -0.95 4.90 15.00
CA LEU A 276 -2.28 4.35 14.72
C LEU A 276 -2.28 3.65 13.36
N TRP A 277 -2.72 2.40 13.39
CA TRP A 277 -3.08 1.58 12.23
C TRP A 277 -4.61 1.44 12.19
N PHE A 278 -5.24 1.40 11.01
CA PHE A 278 -6.67 1.10 10.93
C PHE A 278 -7.00 -0.35 11.36
N ASN A 279 -6.00 -1.23 11.42
CA ASN A 279 -6.04 -2.41 12.27
C ASN A 279 -4.66 -2.67 12.90
N SER A 280 -4.52 -2.43 14.21
CA SER A 280 -3.26 -2.69 14.95
C SER A 280 -2.89 -4.18 15.04
N PRO A 281 -3.83 -5.13 15.24
CA PRO A 281 -3.51 -6.56 15.29
C PRO A 281 -2.80 -7.12 14.05
N CYS A 282 -3.03 -6.54 12.87
CA CYS A 282 -2.50 -6.97 11.58
C CYS A 282 -1.67 -5.90 10.85
N HIS A 283 -1.29 -4.79 11.53
CA HIS A 283 -0.72 -3.57 10.92
C HIS A 283 -1.33 -3.26 9.53
N ARG A 284 -2.68 -3.20 9.45
CA ARG A 284 -3.37 -2.78 8.21
C ARG A 284 -3.38 -1.26 8.11
N SER A 285 -3.03 -0.75 6.94
CA SER A 285 -2.80 0.66 6.65
C SER A 285 -3.51 1.12 5.37
N LEU A 286 -4.08 2.32 5.36
CA LEU A 286 -4.65 2.94 4.16
C LEU A 286 -3.58 3.23 3.10
N TYR A 287 -2.30 3.27 3.49
CA TYR A 287 -1.17 3.38 2.55
C TYR A 287 -0.88 2.08 1.79
N SER A 288 -1.47 0.92 2.14
CA SER A 288 -1.15 -0.35 1.48
C SER A 288 -1.52 -0.35 -0.01
N TYR A 289 -0.72 -1.05 -0.83
CA TYR A 289 -0.94 -1.09 -2.27
C TYR A 289 -2.34 -1.63 -2.62
N GLN A 290 -2.88 -2.54 -1.81
CA GLN A 290 -4.20 -3.12 -2.02
C GLN A 290 -5.31 -2.09 -1.84
N THR A 291 -5.23 -1.31 -0.76
CA THR A 291 -6.17 -0.22 -0.47
C THR A 291 -6.09 0.86 -1.54
N ARG A 292 -4.87 1.23 -1.96
CA ARG A 292 -4.61 2.20 -3.04
C ARG A 292 -5.18 1.76 -4.38
N THR A 293 -4.99 0.50 -4.76
CA THR A 293 -5.51 -0.04 -6.02
C THR A 293 -7.04 0.02 -6.04
N ALA A 294 -7.70 -0.41 -4.96
CA ALA A 294 -9.15 -0.37 -4.84
C ALA A 294 -9.73 1.08 -4.82
N LEU A 295 -9.00 2.02 -4.20
CA LEU A 295 -9.33 3.44 -4.20
C LEU A 295 -9.12 4.09 -5.57
N ALA A 296 -8.04 3.75 -6.28
CA ALA A 296 -7.73 4.31 -7.60
C ALA A 296 -8.76 3.90 -8.66
N LEU A 297 -9.24 2.64 -8.64
CA LEU A 297 -10.40 2.21 -9.45
C LEU A 297 -11.61 3.10 -9.20
N ALA A 298 -11.94 3.33 -7.92
CA ALA A 298 -13.08 4.14 -7.54
C ALA A 298 -12.92 5.62 -7.96
N VAL A 299 -11.69 6.14 -8.05
CA VAL A 299 -11.41 7.49 -8.55
C VAL A 299 -11.49 7.56 -10.08
N GLN A 300 -10.91 6.59 -10.79
CA GLN A 300 -10.80 6.56 -12.25
C GLN A 300 -12.13 6.30 -12.96
N TYR A 301 -12.96 5.38 -12.47
CA TYR A 301 -14.20 4.98 -13.14
C TYR A 301 -15.42 5.64 -12.46
N PRO A 302 -16.17 6.53 -13.12
CA PRO A 302 -17.25 7.30 -12.48
C PRO A 302 -18.53 6.49 -12.23
N HIS A 303 -18.77 5.43 -13.01
CA HIS A 303 -20.00 4.64 -13.00
C HIS A 303 -19.97 3.43 -12.04
N ILE A 304 -18.90 3.28 -11.25
CA ILE A 304 -18.72 2.15 -10.31
C ILE A 304 -18.80 2.59 -8.85
N ALA A 305 -19.10 1.62 -7.98
CA ALA A 305 -18.84 1.70 -6.55
C ALA A 305 -17.86 0.57 -6.16
N VAL A 306 -16.92 0.82 -5.25
CA VAL A 306 -15.94 -0.18 -4.83
C VAL A 306 -16.13 -0.53 -3.37
N THR A 307 -16.59 -1.76 -3.12
CA THR A 307 -16.68 -2.36 -1.80
C THR A 307 -15.40 -3.15 -1.53
N TYR A 308 -14.51 -2.63 -0.68
CA TYR A 308 -13.19 -3.22 -0.41
C TYR A 308 -13.09 -3.82 1.00
N LEU A 309 -12.68 -5.09 1.10
CA LEU A 309 -12.53 -5.83 2.35
C LEU A 309 -11.05 -6.18 2.63
N PRO A 310 -10.31 -5.32 3.34
CA PRO A 310 -8.92 -5.58 3.74
C PRO A 310 -8.82 -6.60 4.89
N LEU A 311 -8.26 -7.78 4.59
CA LEU A 311 -8.03 -8.87 5.55
C LEU A 311 -6.54 -9.22 5.73
N ALA A 312 -5.67 -8.81 4.81
CA ALA A 312 -4.22 -8.97 4.87
C ALA A 312 -3.62 -8.69 6.26
N CYS A 313 -2.56 -9.41 6.62
CA CYS A 313 -2.01 -9.40 7.97
C CYS A 313 -0.52 -9.67 8.00
N THR A 314 0.27 -8.76 8.59
CA THR A 314 1.70 -9.00 8.79
C THR A 314 1.98 -10.28 9.58
N GLY A 315 2.96 -11.05 9.09
CA GLY A 315 3.34 -12.34 9.64
C GLY A 315 2.50 -13.53 9.15
N ALA A 316 1.48 -13.31 8.31
CA ALA A 316 0.78 -14.41 7.65
C ALA A 316 1.74 -15.21 6.75
N THR A 317 1.65 -16.53 6.85
CA THR A 317 2.08 -17.50 5.85
C THR A 317 0.83 -18.02 5.13
N ILE A 318 0.97 -18.95 4.17
CA ILE A 318 -0.19 -19.66 3.62
C ILE A 318 -0.87 -20.56 4.68
N PRO A 319 -0.16 -21.41 5.46
CA PRO A 319 -0.80 -22.21 6.52
C PRO A 319 -1.28 -21.39 7.72
N ASP A 320 -0.53 -20.39 8.19
CA ASP A 320 -0.83 -19.64 9.42
C ASP A 320 -1.22 -18.19 9.11
N GLY A 321 -2.34 -17.73 9.66
CA GLY A 321 -2.88 -16.40 9.37
C GLY A 321 -3.77 -16.35 8.12
N LEU A 322 -3.33 -16.93 7.00
CA LEU A 322 -4.21 -17.02 5.81
C LEU A 322 -5.25 -18.15 5.96
N PHE A 323 -4.82 -19.37 6.31
CA PHE A 323 -5.70 -20.53 6.57
C PHE A 323 -5.98 -20.78 8.05
N GLY A 324 -4.94 -20.74 8.89
CA GLY A 324 -5.02 -20.86 10.34
C GLY A 324 -5.20 -19.50 11.04
N THR A 325 -5.46 -19.49 12.34
CA THR A 325 -5.30 -18.28 13.15
C THR A 325 -3.82 -17.90 13.23
N GLN A 326 -3.52 -16.62 13.44
CA GLN A 326 -2.16 -16.18 13.79
C GLN A 326 -2.17 -15.32 15.05
N ARG A 327 -0.99 -15.04 15.61
CA ARG A 327 -0.87 -14.04 16.67
C ARG A 327 -1.13 -12.64 16.11
N ALA A 328 -1.71 -11.77 16.94
CA ALA A 328 -1.71 -10.34 16.68
C ALA A 328 -0.28 -9.77 16.75
N ARG A 329 -0.06 -8.57 16.21
CA ARG A 329 1.20 -7.81 16.34
C ARG A 329 1.15 -6.80 17.47
N GLU A 330 0.25 -5.81 17.37
CA GLU A 330 -0.02 -4.80 18.40
C GLU A 330 -1.49 -4.87 18.84
N CYS A 331 -1.77 -4.56 20.11
CA CYS A 331 -3.13 -4.44 20.61
C CYS A 331 -3.71 -3.06 20.23
N PRO A 332 -5.01 -2.93 19.88
CA PRO A 332 -5.60 -1.64 19.53
C PRO A 332 -5.43 -0.59 20.64
N PRO A 333 -4.99 0.65 20.32
CA PRO A 333 -4.68 1.70 21.32
C PRO A 333 -5.96 2.28 21.94
N THR A 334 -6.55 1.54 22.87
CA THR A 334 -7.80 1.89 23.57
C THR A 334 -7.65 1.75 25.08
N LYS A 335 -8.50 2.43 25.85
CA LYS A 335 -8.44 2.41 27.32
C LYS A 335 -9.06 1.15 27.97
N SER A 336 -9.65 0.24 27.17
CA SER A 336 -10.54 -0.80 27.69
C SER A 336 -10.62 -2.11 26.89
N ALA A 337 -9.99 -2.22 25.71
CA ALA A 337 -9.94 -3.51 25.01
C ALA A 337 -8.95 -4.45 25.69
N THR A 338 -9.42 -5.65 26.07
CA THR A 338 -8.51 -6.77 26.31
C THR A 338 -7.79 -7.12 25.02
N CYS A 339 -6.47 -7.26 25.07
CA CYS A 339 -5.71 -7.62 23.88
C CYS A 339 -6.07 -9.03 23.41
N GLN A 340 -6.67 -9.15 22.22
CA GLN A 340 -6.84 -10.43 21.57
C GLN A 340 -5.47 -10.86 21.02
N GLY A 341 -4.78 -11.75 21.74
CA GLY A 341 -3.43 -12.22 21.37
C GLY A 341 -3.37 -12.99 20.03
N THR A 342 -4.53 -13.28 19.43
CA THR A 342 -4.68 -13.91 18.11
C THR A 342 -5.74 -13.22 17.28
N VAL A 343 -5.55 -13.22 15.97
CA VAL A 343 -6.56 -12.87 14.95
C VAL A 343 -7.03 -14.12 14.20
N ASN A 344 -8.18 -14.02 13.55
CA ASN A 344 -8.77 -15.13 12.79
C ASN A 344 -8.00 -15.39 11.49
N ALA A 345 -8.26 -16.55 10.88
CA ALA A 345 -7.80 -16.85 9.53
C ALA A 345 -8.46 -15.93 8.50
N GLN A 346 -7.68 -15.33 7.61
CA GLN A 346 -8.19 -14.41 6.57
C GLN A 346 -9.23 -15.08 5.67
N LEU A 347 -9.03 -16.34 5.27
CA LEU A 347 -10.03 -17.06 4.47
C LEU A 347 -11.29 -17.44 5.25
N ALA A 348 -11.24 -17.53 6.59
CA ALA A 348 -12.44 -17.72 7.39
C ALA A 348 -13.28 -16.43 7.42
N GLU A 349 -12.64 -15.27 7.65
CA GLU A 349 -13.32 -13.98 7.62
C GLU A 349 -13.90 -13.67 6.22
N LEU A 350 -13.15 -13.94 5.14
CA LEU A 350 -13.64 -13.78 3.77
C LEU A 350 -14.85 -14.68 3.46
N ARG A 351 -14.80 -15.96 3.85
CA ARG A 351 -15.91 -16.91 3.66
C ARG A 351 -17.16 -16.48 4.43
N LEU A 352 -17.00 -15.97 5.66
CA LEU A 352 -18.11 -15.43 6.44
C LEU A 352 -18.70 -14.17 5.80
N ALA A 353 -17.87 -13.25 5.30
CA ALA A 353 -18.33 -12.04 4.61
C ALA A 353 -19.09 -12.36 3.32
N VAL A 354 -18.55 -13.22 2.46
CA VAL A 354 -19.20 -13.64 1.20
C VAL A 354 -20.51 -14.39 1.47
N ALA A 355 -20.55 -15.28 2.47
CA ALA A 355 -21.78 -15.99 2.85
C ALA A 355 -22.84 -15.05 3.45
N ALA A 356 -22.44 -14.07 4.27
CA ALA A 356 -23.34 -13.05 4.80
C ALA A 356 -23.91 -12.15 3.70
N ALA A 357 -23.10 -11.81 2.70
CA ALA A 357 -23.53 -11.04 1.54
C ALA A 357 -24.55 -11.83 0.69
N LYS A 358 -24.20 -13.05 0.27
CA LYS A 358 -25.08 -13.92 -0.53
C LYS A 358 -26.40 -14.28 0.15
N LYS A 359 -26.44 -14.31 1.49
CA LYS A 359 -27.69 -14.52 2.25
C LYS A 359 -28.70 -13.37 2.08
N ARG A 360 -28.25 -12.16 1.75
CA ARG A 360 -29.12 -10.98 1.53
C ARG A 360 -29.30 -10.63 0.05
N GLN A 361 -28.27 -10.87 -0.76
CA GLN A 361 -28.24 -10.61 -2.20
C GLN A 361 -27.63 -11.85 -2.89
N PRO A 362 -28.43 -12.81 -3.38
CA PRO A 362 -27.93 -14.08 -3.90
C PRO A 362 -26.85 -13.94 -4.98
N ASP A 363 -27.02 -12.96 -5.87
CA ASP A 363 -26.14 -12.67 -7.01
C ASP A 363 -24.87 -11.89 -6.63
N ARG A 364 -24.72 -11.48 -5.36
CA ARG A 364 -23.56 -10.76 -4.84
C ARG A 364 -22.35 -11.69 -4.74
N ASN A 365 -21.54 -11.68 -5.78
CA ASN A 365 -20.28 -12.42 -5.85
C ASN A 365 -19.12 -11.59 -5.30
N LEU A 366 -17.98 -12.25 -5.11
CA LEU A 366 -16.68 -11.59 -4.92
C LEU A 366 -16.05 -11.47 -6.31
N ASP A 367 -15.79 -10.26 -6.77
CA ASP A 367 -15.35 -10.01 -8.13
C ASP A 367 -13.84 -10.26 -8.30
N LEU A 368 -13.06 -9.87 -7.29
CA LEU A 368 -11.60 -9.87 -7.33
C LEU A 368 -10.95 -10.09 -5.95
N ILE A 369 -9.77 -10.71 -5.95
CA ILE A 369 -8.87 -10.82 -4.80
C ILE A 369 -7.53 -10.18 -5.15
N LEU A 370 -7.07 -9.24 -4.33
CA LEU A 370 -5.69 -8.74 -4.32
C LEU A 370 -4.86 -9.59 -3.35
N LEU A 371 -3.66 -10.02 -3.77
CA LEU A 371 -2.86 -10.98 -3.00
C LEU A 371 -1.34 -10.70 -3.08
N SER A 372 -0.65 -10.78 -1.93
CA SER A 372 0.80 -11.03 -1.83
C SER A 372 1.03 -11.99 -0.66
N ILE A 373 1.54 -13.19 -0.92
CA ILE A 373 1.80 -14.21 0.12
C ILE A 373 2.91 -15.17 -0.31
N GLY A 374 3.79 -15.56 0.62
CA GLY A 374 4.90 -16.48 0.38
C GLY A 374 6.26 -16.04 0.95
N ALA A 375 6.45 -14.76 1.27
CA ALA A 375 7.71 -14.28 1.87
C ALA A 375 7.94 -14.83 3.28
N ASN A 376 6.90 -14.92 4.12
CA ASN A 376 7.02 -15.54 5.44
C ASN A 376 7.17 -17.06 5.35
N ASP A 377 6.55 -17.72 4.37
CA ASP A 377 6.64 -19.16 4.13
C ASP A 377 8.07 -19.63 3.83
N ILE A 378 8.92 -18.79 3.23
CA ILE A 378 10.37 -19.06 3.05
C ILE A 378 11.26 -18.49 4.17
N ASN A 379 10.68 -18.03 5.29
CA ASN A 379 11.37 -17.35 6.39
C ASN A 379 12.19 -16.12 5.96
N PHE A 380 11.64 -15.27 5.06
CA PHE A 380 12.34 -14.06 4.59
C PHE A 380 12.70 -13.08 5.72
N SER A 381 11.87 -12.97 6.76
CA SER A 381 12.18 -12.17 7.95
C SER A 381 13.39 -12.71 8.72
N GLY A 382 13.62 -14.02 8.72
CA GLY A 382 14.84 -14.65 9.22
C GLY A 382 16.07 -14.34 8.39
N LEU A 383 15.95 -14.15 7.06
CA LEU A 383 17.05 -13.67 6.21
C LEU A 383 17.39 -12.20 6.53
N VAL A 384 16.39 -11.33 6.65
CA VAL A 384 16.58 -9.93 7.06
C VAL A 384 17.28 -9.86 8.43
N ALA A 385 16.83 -10.67 9.40
CA ALA A 385 17.46 -10.75 10.71
C ALA A 385 18.91 -11.24 10.65
N ASP A 386 19.24 -12.22 9.79
CA ASP A 386 20.64 -12.62 9.61
C ASP A 386 21.48 -11.51 8.97
N VAL A 387 20.96 -10.75 8.00
CA VAL A 387 21.69 -9.64 7.36
C VAL A 387 21.99 -8.50 8.33
N ILE A 388 21.01 -8.05 9.13
CA ILE A 388 21.13 -6.82 9.92
C ILE A 388 21.73 -7.02 11.32
N VAL A 389 21.59 -8.19 11.94
CA VAL A 389 22.11 -8.42 13.30
C VAL A 389 23.55 -8.90 13.22
N ASP A 390 24.48 -8.09 13.72
CA ASP A 390 25.91 -8.24 13.46
C ASP A 390 26.72 -8.69 14.69
N THR A 391 26.36 -8.22 15.88
CA THR A 391 27.15 -8.50 17.11
C THR A 391 27.04 -9.97 17.56
N PRO A 392 28.15 -10.60 18.00
CA PRO A 392 28.15 -12.04 18.28
C PRO A 392 27.16 -12.50 19.36
N THR A 393 26.94 -11.70 20.42
CA THR A 393 26.05 -12.06 21.53
C THR A 393 24.61 -12.19 21.07
N GLU A 394 24.08 -11.15 20.41
CA GLU A 394 22.73 -11.13 19.83
C GLU A 394 22.57 -12.18 18.73
N ARG A 395 23.60 -12.41 17.90
CA ARG A 395 23.57 -13.51 16.91
C ARG A 395 23.49 -14.90 17.56
N VAL A 396 24.16 -15.13 18.69
CA VAL A 396 24.03 -16.39 19.46
C VAL A 396 22.65 -16.50 20.11
N LEU A 397 22.10 -15.41 20.63
CA LEU A 397 20.76 -15.37 21.22
C LEU A 397 19.67 -15.67 20.18
N PHE A 398 19.68 -14.98 19.04
CA PHE A 398 18.64 -15.09 18.01
C PHE A 398 18.71 -16.38 17.19
N LYS A 399 19.87 -17.05 17.13
CA LYS A 399 19.95 -18.44 16.66
C LYS A 399 19.30 -19.43 17.63
N ARG A 400 19.40 -19.20 18.94
CA ARG A 400 18.74 -20.06 19.95
C ARG A 400 17.23 -19.86 20.02
N THR A 401 16.71 -18.70 19.64
CA THR A 401 15.27 -18.41 19.59
C THR A 401 14.62 -18.63 18.22
N GLY A 402 15.39 -19.06 17.21
CA GLY A 402 14.88 -19.32 15.85
C GLY A 402 14.51 -18.07 15.04
N VAL A 403 15.04 -16.89 15.41
CA VAL A 403 14.70 -15.59 14.81
C VAL A 403 15.56 -15.26 13.58
N MET A 404 16.68 -15.96 13.37
CA MET A 404 17.50 -15.85 12.15
C MET A 404 17.41 -17.13 11.32
N GLY A 405 17.32 -16.98 10.00
CA GLY A 405 17.33 -18.07 9.02
C GLY A 405 18.65 -18.15 8.24
N SER A 406 18.68 -18.95 7.18
CA SER A 406 19.76 -18.97 6.19
C SER A 406 19.19 -19.10 4.78
N VAL A 407 19.98 -18.70 3.77
CA VAL A 407 19.60 -18.80 2.35
C VAL A 407 19.33 -20.26 1.95
N ASP A 408 20.04 -21.22 2.54
CA ASP A 408 19.85 -22.65 2.24
C ASP A 408 18.54 -23.20 2.83
N ASP A 409 18.14 -22.76 4.03
CA ASP A 409 16.84 -23.09 4.62
C ASP A 409 15.69 -22.49 3.79
N SER A 410 15.83 -21.21 3.40
CA SER A 410 14.85 -20.52 2.54
C SER A 410 14.73 -21.17 1.17
N ARG A 411 15.85 -21.61 0.57
CA ARG A 411 15.86 -22.36 -0.70
C ARG A 411 15.17 -23.71 -0.56
N ALA A 412 15.36 -24.42 0.55
CA ALA A 412 14.66 -25.68 0.81
C ALA A 412 13.13 -25.47 0.92
N ALA A 413 12.69 -24.47 1.68
CA ALA A 413 11.28 -24.11 1.80
C ALA A 413 10.67 -23.69 0.44
N LEU A 414 11.42 -22.93 -0.36
CA LEU A 414 11.04 -22.51 -1.72
C LEU A 414 10.88 -23.70 -2.68
N ALA A 415 11.76 -24.69 -2.58
CA ALA A 415 11.77 -25.87 -3.44
C ALA A 415 10.74 -26.95 -3.03
N HIS A 416 10.37 -27.03 -1.76
CA HIS A 416 9.60 -28.16 -1.23
C HIS A 416 8.25 -27.78 -0.62
N ASP A 417 8.18 -26.74 0.21
CA ASP A 417 6.99 -26.43 1.01
C ASP A 417 6.09 -25.40 0.31
N LEU A 418 6.67 -24.32 -0.20
CA LEU A 418 5.93 -23.26 -0.89
C LEU A 418 5.09 -23.78 -2.07
N PRO A 419 5.56 -24.71 -2.93
CA PRO A 419 4.74 -25.28 -4.01
C PRO A 419 3.51 -26.04 -3.50
N GLN A 420 3.64 -26.76 -2.39
CA GLN A 420 2.52 -27.48 -1.76
C GLN A 420 1.52 -26.51 -1.13
N SER A 421 1.99 -25.45 -0.49
CA SER A 421 1.16 -24.36 0.02
C SER A 421 0.42 -23.65 -1.12
N PHE A 422 1.08 -23.33 -2.23
CA PHE A 422 0.43 -22.77 -3.43
C PHE A 422 -0.60 -23.71 -4.05
N ALA A 423 -0.43 -25.04 -4.01
CA ALA A 423 -1.46 -25.98 -4.46
C ALA A 423 -2.74 -25.84 -3.62
N LYS A 424 -2.61 -25.87 -2.28
CA LYS A 424 -3.73 -25.68 -1.33
C LYS A 424 -4.37 -24.29 -1.46
N LEU A 425 -3.55 -23.26 -1.73
CA LEU A 425 -3.98 -21.87 -1.94
C LEU A 425 -4.95 -21.76 -3.12
N ARG A 426 -4.64 -22.38 -4.26
CA ARG A 426 -5.53 -22.42 -5.42
C ARG A 426 -6.85 -23.13 -5.09
N GLU A 427 -6.81 -24.30 -4.46
CA GLU A 427 -8.01 -25.03 -4.03
C GLU A 427 -8.89 -24.20 -3.08
N ALA A 428 -8.28 -23.44 -2.16
CA ALA A 428 -8.98 -22.65 -1.16
C ALA A 428 -9.60 -21.35 -1.71
N LEU A 429 -9.01 -20.77 -2.76
CA LEU A 429 -9.44 -19.51 -3.41
C LEU A 429 -10.41 -19.73 -4.58
N LYS A 430 -10.20 -20.75 -5.43
CA LYS A 430 -10.94 -20.95 -6.69
C LYS A 430 -12.48 -20.93 -6.53
N PRO A 431 -13.08 -21.51 -5.46
CA PRO A 431 -14.53 -21.42 -5.23
C PRO A 431 -15.05 -20.03 -4.84
N LEU A 432 -14.19 -19.12 -4.34
CA LEU A 432 -14.59 -17.78 -3.89
C LEU A 432 -14.75 -16.82 -5.08
N VAL A 433 -13.94 -16.99 -6.12
CA VAL A 433 -13.90 -16.18 -7.35
C VAL A 433 -14.61 -16.85 -8.53
N GLY A 434 -15.65 -17.65 -8.25
CA GLY A 434 -16.52 -18.24 -9.28
C GLY A 434 -15.91 -19.36 -10.13
N GLY A 435 -14.76 -19.91 -9.74
CA GLY A 435 -14.08 -21.00 -10.45
C GLY A 435 -12.90 -20.56 -11.33
N ASP A 436 -12.61 -19.26 -11.43
CA ASP A 436 -11.54 -18.70 -12.27
C ASP A 436 -10.52 -17.94 -11.42
N LEU A 437 -9.27 -18.43 -11.37
CA LEU A 437 -8.20 -17.78 -10.61
C LEU A 437 -7.59 -16.56 -11.31
N SER A 438 -7.96 -16.20 -12.54
CA SER A 438 -7.52 -14.94 -13.16
C SER A 438 -7.95 -13.71 -12.34
N ARG A 439 -9.08 -13.86 -11.63
CA ARG A 439 -9.64 -12.92 -10.63
C ARG A 439 -8.84 -12.82 -9.33
N VAL A 440 -7.79 -13.62 -9.15
CA VAL A 440 -6.78 -13.41 -8.11
C VAL A 440 -5.61 -12.68 -8.74
N VAL A 441 -5.49 -11.39 -8.43
CA VAL A 441 -4.37 -10.55 -8.84
C VAL A 441 -3.27 -10.67 -7.78
N TYR A 442 -2.32 -11.55 -8.07
CA TYR A 442 -1.10 -11.72 -7.28
C TYR A 442 -0.11 -10.62 -7.64
N VAL A 443 0.15 -9.70 -6.71
CA VAL A 443 1.18 -8.67 -6.85
C VAL A 443 2.46 -9.18 -6.19
N SER A 444 3.53 -9.20 -6.98
CA SER A 444 4.85 -9.66 -6.56
C SER A 444 5.48 -8.73 -5.52
N TYR A 445 6.58 -9.19 -4.92
CA TYR A 445 7.46 -8.37 -4.10
C TYR A 445 8.52 -7.69 -4.97
N ALA A 446 9.08 -6.58 -4.49
CA ALA A 446 10.34 -6.03 -5.00
C ALA A 446 11.53 -6.48 -4.13
N ASN A 447 12.75 -6.42 -4.67
CA ASN A 447 13.95 -6.62 -3.88
C ASN A 447 14.28 -5.33 -3.11
N PRO A 448 14.31 -5.36 -1.76
CA PRO A 448 14.46 -4.15 -0.96
C PRO A 448 15.89 -3.57 -0.93
N THR A 449 16.87 -4.27 -1.51
CA THR A 449 18.31 -4.00 -1.37
C THR A 449 18.92 -3.23 -2.54
N LEU A 450 18.18 -3.03 -3.64
CA LEU A 450 18.75 -2.56 -4.89
C LEU A 450 18.97 -1.03 -4.93
N ALA A 451 20.05 -0.61 -5.57
CA ALA A 451 20.29 0.75 -6.02
C ALA A 451 21.14 0.71 -7.31
N ALA A 452 20.81 1.50 -8.32
CA ALA A 452 21.41 1.41 -9.67
C ALA A 452 21.30 0.00 -10.28
N GLY A 453 20.23 -0.74 -9.95
CA GLY A 453 20.01 -2.12 -10.37
C GLY A 453 20.91 -3.19 -9.74
N ALA A 454 21.78 -2.82 -8.80
CA ALA A 454 22.71 -3.74 -8.12
C ALA A 454 22.42 -3.84 -6.61
N PRO A 455 22.81 -4.93 -5.93
CA PRO A 455 22.75 -5.01 -4.47
C PRO A 455 23.58 -3.87 -3.85
N CYS A 456 22.98 -3.08 -2.97
CA CYS A 456 23.68 -1.95 -2.35
C CYS A 456 24.79 -2.42 -1.38
N PRO A 457 25.81 -1.58 -1.09
CA PRO A 457 26.96 -1.99 -0.29
C PRO A 457 26.66 -2.24 1.19
N GLY A 458 25.45 -1.92 1.67
CA GLY A 458 25.06 -2.09 3.07
C GLY A 458 25.78 -1.14 4.03
N GLY A 459 25.99 -1.59 5.27
CA GLY A 459 26.59 -0.81 6.35
C GLY A 459 25.60 -0.40 7.45
N ARG A 460 26.02 0.57 8.28
CA ARG A 460 25.22 1.07 9.42
C ARG A 460 24.26 2.21 9.06
N ALA A 461 24.36 2.82 7.87
CA ALA A 461 23.48 3.90 7.45
C ALA A 461 22.00 3.46 7.44
N GLY A 462 21.14 4.15 8.19
CA GLY A 462 19.73 3.75 8.32
C GLY A 462 19.47 2.56 9.27
N PHE A 463 20.51 1.99 9.86
CA PHE A 463 20.40 0.84 10.77
C PHE A 463 20.95 1.14 12.17
N ASP A 464 21.59 2.29 12.38
CA ASP A 464 22.28 2.65 13.62
C ASP A 464 21.37 3.03 14.80
N ILE A 465 20.04 3.02 14.60
CA ILE A 465 19.03 3.05 15.67
C ILE A 465 19.30 2.00 16.75
N HIS A 466 19.85 0.83 16.40
CA HIS A 466 20.30 -0.16 17.38
C HIS A 466 21.83 -0.32 17.35
N PRO A 467 22.52 -0.42 18.51
CA PRO A 467 23.96 -0.66 18.54
C PRO A 467 24.40 -1.91 17.77
N SER A 468 23.68 -3.03 17.89
CA SER A 468 24.00 -4.32 17.24
C SER A 468 23.69 -4.41 15.74
N PHE A 469 23.08 -3.38 15.15
CA PHE A 469 22.60 -3.43 13.77
C PHE A 469 23.63 -2.87 12.78
N ASN A 470 23.79 -3.59 11.66
CA ASN A 470 24.65 -3.28 10.53
C ASN A 470 24.22 -4.19 9.37
N ALA A 471 23.75 -3.64 8.24
CA ALA A 471 23.37 -4.44 7.07
C ALA A 471 24.64 -5.00 6.41
N GLN A 472 25.10 -6.17 6.84
CA GLN A 472 26.47 -6.59 6.57
C GLN A 472 26.67 -6.98 5.09
N PRO A 473 27.71 -6.47 4.39
CA PRO A 473 27.73 -6.47 2.92
C PRO A 473 27.69 -7.85 2.26
N GLN A 474 28.36 -8.85 2.84
CA GLN A 474 28.46 -10.20 2.27
C GLN A 474 27.15 -10.99 2.42
N ARG A 475 26.51 -10.87 3.60
CA ARG A 475 25.18 -11.44 3.85
C ARG A 475 24.12 -10.75 2.98
N LEU A 476 24.20 -9.43 2.88
CA LEU A 476 23.29 -8.61 2.07
C LEU A 476 23.34 -9.00 0.59
N ALA A 477 24.54 -9.14 0.01
CA ALA A 477 24.72 -9.60 -1.36
C ALA A 477 24.12 -11.00 -1.58
N ALA A 478 24.49 -11.98 -0.74
CA ALA A 478 23.99 -13.35 -0.86
C ALA A 478 22.46 -13.47 -0.75
N VAL A 479 21.83 -12.67 0.11
CA VAL A 479 20.35 -12.62 0.22
C VAL A 479 19.73 -11.91 -0.98
N SER A 480 20.33 -10.81 -1.48
CA SER A 480 19.84 -10.13 -2.68
C SER A 480 19.91 -11.03 -3.93
N ASP A 481 21.02 -11.74 -4.11
CA ASP A 481 21.22 -12.62 -5.26
C ASP A 481 20.20 -13.77 -5.26
N TYR A 482 19.91 -14.34 -4.09
CA TYR A 482 18.83 -15.30 -3.89
C TYR A 482 17.44 -14.71 -4.21
N VAL A 483 17.17 -13.47 -3.79
CA VAL A 483 15.90 -12.78 -4.09
C VAL A 483 15.71 -12.59 -5.60
N GLN A 484 16.72 -12.06 -6.31
CA GLN A 484 16.66 -11.84 -7.76
C GLN A 484 16.58 -13.15 -8.55
N SER A 485 17.43 -14.12 -8.20
CA SER A 485 17.72 -15.27 -9.08
C SER A 485 16.83 -16.48 -8.81
N GLU A 486 16.32 -16.62 -7.58
CA GLU A 486 15.60 -17.82 -7.14
C GLU A 486 14.17 -17.48 -6.70
N PHE A 487 13.99 -16.59 -5.72
CA PHE A 487 12.71 -16.35 -5.07
C PHE A 487 11.66 -15.67 -5.97
N LEU A 488 11.97 -14.52 -6.56
CA LEU A 488 11.02 -13.79 -7.41
C LEU A 488 10.64 -14.58 -8.69
N PRO A 489 11.58 -15.24 -9.40
CA PRO A 489 11.24 -16.12 -10.53
C PRO A 489 10.39 -17.33 -10.13
N ALA A 490 10.67 -17.96 -8.98
CA ALA A 490 9.88 -19.10 -8.50
C ALA A 490 8.45 -18.71 -8.11
N LEU A 491 8.25 -17.56 -7.46
CA LEU A 491 6.90 -17.02 -7.20
C LEU A 491 6.11 -16.77 -8.49
N LYS A 492 6.75 -16.20 -9.52
CA LYS A 492 6.13 -16.00 -10.84
C LYS A 492 5.73 -17.33 -11.47
N ALA A 493 6.61 -18.33 -11.44
CA ALA A 493 6.33 -19.67 -11.94
C ALA A 493 5.16 -20.36 -11.18
N LEU A 494 5.08 -20.16 -9.86
CA LEU A 494 4.00 -20.65 -9.02
C LEU A 494 2.67 -19.98 -9.38
N ALA A 495 2.57 -18.66 -9.31
CA ALA A 495 1.33 -17.92 -9.61
C ALA A 495 0.81 -18.19 -11.04
N LEU A 496 1.71 -18.30 -12.02
CA LEU A 496 1.38 -18.51 -13.43
C LEU A 496 1.29 -19.98 -13.87
N CYS A 497 1.44 -20.98 -13.00
CA CYS A 497 1.48 -22.40 -13.40
C CYS A 497 2.44 -22.64 -14.59
N GLN A 498 3.71 -22.27 -14.39
CA GLN A 498 4.79 -22.29 -15.38
C GLN A 498 6.03 -23.04 -14.84
N SER A 499 7.06 -23.22 -15.67
CA SER A 499 8.39 -23.75 -15.27
C SER A 499 8.36 -25.07 -14.48
N GLY A 500 7.43 -25.98 -14.83
CA GLY A 500 7.29 -27.29 -14.19
C GLY A 500 6.30 -27.35 -13.02
N VAL A 501 5.69 -26.23 -12.62
CA VAL A 501 4.65 -26.19 -11.58
C VAL A 501 3.40 -26.93 -12.06
N LEU A 502 3.04 -28.01 -11.36
CA LEU A 502 1.87 -28.83 -11.65
C LEU A 502 0.58 -28.15 -11.13
N CYS A 503 -0.26 -27.70 -12.07
CA CYS A 503 -1.64 -27.28 -11.83
C CYS A 503 -2.60 -28.25 -12.53
N ARG A 504 -3.82 -28.44 -12.01
CA ARG A 504 -4.77 -29.45 -12.52
C ARG A 504 -5.43 -28.98 -13.81
N ASP A 505 -5.73 -27.69 -13.87
CA ASP A 505 -6.29 -27.00 -15.03
C ASP A 505 -5.52 -25.69 -15.22
N PRO A 506 -4.42 -25.69 -16.01
CA PRO A 506 -3.61 -24.50 -16.23
C PRO A 506 -4.31 -23.33 -16.94
N ALA A 507 -5.58 -23.46 -17.36
CA ALA A 507 -6.37 -22.32 -17.83
C ALA A 507 -6.99 -21.59 -16.63
N ALA A 508 -7.77 -22.29 -15.79
CA ALA A 508 -8.48 -21.67 -14.66
C ALA A 508 -7.73 -21.72 -13.30
N ASP A 509 -6.56 -22.38 -13.22
CA ASP A 509 -5.69 -22.39 -12.03
C ASP A 509 -4.65 -21.23 -12.03
N ARG A 510 -4.54 -20.45 -13.11
CA ARG A 510 -3.59 -19.34 -13.22
C ARG A 510 -4.09 -18.10 -12.51
N MET A 511 -3.20 -17.46 -11.75
CA MET A 511 -3.43 -16.12 -11.19
C MET A 511 -3.01 -15.04 -12.19
N THR A 512 -3.62 -13.86 -12.12
CA THR A 512 -3.08 -12.67 -12.79
C THR A 512 -1.87 -12.19 -12.00
N PHE A 513 -0.68 -12.12 -12.61
CA PHE A 513 0.57 -11.80 -11.91
C PHE A 513 1.09 -10.40 -12.28
N VAL A 514 1.47 -9.62 -11.27
CA VAL A 514 1.95 -8.24 -11.43
C VAL A 514 3.35 -8.07 -10.83
N ASP A 515 4.33 -7.83 -11.69
CA ASP A 515 5.72 -7.53 -11.32
C ASP A 515 6.31 -6.28 -11.99
N ALA A 516 5.51 -5.51 -12.75
CA ALA A 516 5.99 -4.33 -13.48
C ALA A 516 6.67 -3.27 -12.58
N HIS A 517 6.30 -3.17 -11.29
CA HIS A 517 6.95 -2.28 -10.33
C HIS A 517 8.39 -2.68 -10.01
N GLN A 518 8.80 -3.95 -10.19
CA GLN A 518 10.15 -4.42 -9.84
C GLN A 518 11.26 -3.66 -10.58
N ALA A 519 10.98 -3.22 -11.82
CA ALA A 519 11.94 -2.48 -12.64
C ALA A 519 12.25 -1.09 -12.08
N VAL A 520 11.25 -0.36 -11.57
CA VAL A 520 11.45 0.96 -10.94
C VAL A 520 12.01 0.86 -9.52
N PHE A 521 11.63 -0.17 -8.76
CA PHE A 521 12.20 -0.43 -7.42
C PHE A 521 13.72 -0.69 -7.44
N ALA A 522 14.31 -0.99 -8.60
CA ALA A 522 15.75 -1.24 -8.79
C ALA A 522 16.66 -0.07 -8.35
N ASP A 523 16.11 1.16 -8.28
CA ASP A 523 16.81 2.36 -7.84
C ASP A 523 16.34 2.89 -6.48
N HIS A 524 15.37 2.22 -5.85
CA HIS A 524 14.63 2.71 -4.69
C HIS A 524 14.70 1.80 -3.44
N GLY A 525 15.69 0.90 -3.35
CA GLY A 525 15.95 0.10 -2.14
C GLY A 525 16.37 0.93 -0.92
N PHE A 526 16.51 0.30 0.25
CA PHE A 526 16.72 1.03 1.53
C PHE A 526 18.02 1.86 1.58
N CYS A 527 19.01 1.51 0.76
CA CYS A 527 20.26 2.27 0.60
C CYS A 527 20.12 3.53 -0.26
N ALA A 528 19.04 3.69 -1.02
CA ALA A 528 18.86 4.84 -1.91
C ALA A 528 18.82 6.15 -1.11
N ARG A 529 19.48 7.17 -1.64
CA ARG A 529 19.58 8.54 -1.09
C ARG A 529 19.70 9.53 -2.24
N ALA A 530 19.10 10.71 -2.11
CA ALA A 530 19.21 11.78 -3.09
C ALA A 530 19.43 13.16 -2.45
N ALA A 531 19.94 14.12 -3.23
CA ALA A 531 20.02 15.52 -2.81
C ALA A 531 18.64 16.13 -2.51
N THR A 532 17.58 15.57 -3.10
CA THR A 532 16.17 15.94 -2.89
C THR A 532 15.52 15.27 -1.67
N ASP A 533 16.20 14.37 -0.96
CA ASP A 533 15.67 13.78 0.28
C ASP A 533 15.36 14.87 1.32
N PRO A 534 14.45 14.61 2.29
CA PRO A 534 14.08 15.57 3.32
C PRO A 534 15.30 16.09 4.08
N GLU A 535 15.27 17.36 4.46
CA GLU A 535 16.38 18.05 5.13
C GLU A 535 16.85 17.32 6.40
N PHE A 536 15.90 16.84 7.22
CA PHE A 536 16.17 16.00 8.38
C PHE A 536 16.87 14.68 8.00
N ASP A 537 16.36 13.96 6.99
CA ASP A 537 16.96 12.69 6.53
C ASP A 537 18.43 12.89 6.11
N ARG A 538 18.73 13.99 5.37
CA ARG A 538 20.08 14.30 4.88
C ARG A 538 21.06 14.70 5.99
N GLU A 539 20.61 15.43 7.00
CA GLU A 539 21.47 15.99 8.04
C GLU A 539 21.59 15.10 9.29
N CYS A 540 20.55 14.33 9.60
CA CYS A 540 20.45 13.56 10.84
C CYS A 540 20.61 12.04 10.67
N PHE A 541 20.24 11.45 9.53
CA PHE A 541 20.49 10.02 9.28
C PHE A 541 21.83 9.83 8.56
N SER A 542 22.89 9.90 9.36
CA SER A 542 24.29 9.87 8.90
C SER A 542 24.60 8.64 8.05
N ALA A 543 25.15 8.86 6.85
CA ALA A 543 25.63 7.82 5.95
C ALA A 543 26.78 6.97 6.52
N LYS A 544 27.33 7.33 7.68
CA LYS A 544 28.32 6.53 8.42
C LYS A 544 27.69 5.61 9.48
N GLY A 545 26.40 5.79 9.79
CA GLY A 545 25.75 5.17 10.95
C GLY A 545 26.14 5.80 12.28
N GLU A 546 26.27 7.14 12.26
CA GLU A 546 26.61 8.02 13.39
C GLU A 546 25.48 9.05 13.63
N SER A 547 24.22 8.62 13.51
CA SER A 547 23.02 9.48 13.59
C SER A 547 22.66 9.89 15.02
N PHE A 548 22.99 9.00 15.98
CA PHE A 548 22.58 9.10 17.38
C PHE A 548 23.77 9.35 18.30
N ASN A 549 23.53 10.11 19.37
CA ASN A 549 24.54 10.47 20.33
C ASN A 549 25.01 9.24 21.15
N PRO A 550 26.32 8.92 21.18
CA PRO A 550 26.85 7.76 21.91
C PRO A 550 27.08 8.03 23.41
N ASP A 551 27.15 9.28 23.86
CA ASP A 551 27.24 9.59 25.30
C ASP A 551 25.86 9.49 25.96
N ILE A 552 25.71 8.54 26.88
CA ILE A 552 24.45 8.29 27.60
C ILE A 552 23.97 9.49 28.45
N VAL A 553 24.87 10.40 28.85
CA VAL A 553 24.49 11.58 29.65
C VAL A 553 23.83 12.63 28.74
N THR A 554 24.52 13.02 27.67
CA THR A 554 24.00 14.00 26.70
C THR A 554 22.82 13.43 25.91
N ALA A 555 22.84 12.14 25.55
CA ALA A 555 21.77 11.49 24.80
C ALA A 555 20.42 11.41 25.54
N ALA A 556 20.40 11.59 26.86
CA ALA A 556 19.17 11.67 27.65
C ALA A 556 18.36 12.96 27.39
N SER A 557 19.02 14.05 26.99
CA SER A 557 18.38 15.32 26.61
C SER A 557 18.55 15.71 25.13
N GLN A 558 19.49 15.08 24.43
CA GLN A 558 19.78 15.31 23.01
C GLN A 558 20.26 13.99 22.35
N PRO A 559 19.33 13.07 21.99
CA PRO A 559 19.66 11.76 21.42
C PRO A 559 20.12 11.83 19.95
N MET A 560 19.83 12.93 19.24
CA MET A 560 20.25 13.16 17.85
C MET A 560 21.62 13.86 17.79
N LEU A 561 22.58 13.29 17.06
CA LEU A 561 23.92 13.87 16.97
C LEU A 561 23.95 15.16 16.12
N CYS A 562 23.04 15.29 15.16
CA CYS A 562 22.88 16.49 14.32
C CYS A 562 22.38 17.74 15.08
N GLY A 563 21.82 17.60 16.28
CA GLY A 563 21.29 18.70 17.07
C GLY A 563 19.91 19.26 16.67
N ARG A 564 19.29 18.73 15.61
CA ARG A 564 17.88 19.01 15.26
C ARG A 564 16.89 18.32 16.19
N SER A 565 15.66 18.82 16.23
CA SER A 565 14.55 18.19 16.94
C SER A 565 14.16 16.88 16.25
N ALA A 566 13.93 15.82 17.02
CA ALA A 566 13.40 14.57 16.46
C ALA A 566 11.97 14.75 15.91
N GLY A 567 11.24 15.77 16.38
CA GLY A 567 9.93 16.19 15.86
C GLY A 567 9.97 16.89 14.49
N GLU A 568 11.16 17.20 13.95
CA GLU A 568 11.32 17.68 12.57
C GLU A 568 11.15 16.55 11.54
N TYR A 569 11.35 15.28 11.91
CA TYR A 569 11.17 14.15 11.00
C TYR A 569 9.77 14.09 10.39
N ARG A 570 9.70 13.55 9.16
CA ARG A 570 8.48 13.40 8.38
C ARG A 570 8.44 12.03 7.71
N ALA A 571 7.67 11.11 8.29
CA ALA A 571 7.52 9.75 7.75
C ALA A 571 6.97 9.71 6.31
N TYR A 572 6.22 10.75 5.90
CA TYR A 572 5.51 10.87 4.63
C TYR A 572 5.90 12.13 3.85
N LEU A 573 7.21 12.41 3.74
CA LEU A 573 7.74 13.24 2.66
C LEU A 573 8.41 12.34 1.60
N PRO A 574 8.37 12.74 0.31
CA PRO A 574 9.03 11.99 -0.76
C PRO A 574 10.53 11.83 -0.53
N ARG A 575 11.08 10.66 -0.87
CA ARG A 575 12.50 10.33 -0.70
C ARG A 575 12.97 9.27 -1.70
N ALA A 576 14.27 9.22 -1.95
CA ALA A 576 14.87 8.28 -2.91
C ALA A 576 14.67 6.79 -2.55
N ARG A 577 14.45 6.46 -1.27
CA ARG A 577 14.16 5.09 -0.83
C ARG A 577 12.66 4.85 -0.73
N TRP A 578 12.17 3.90 -1.51
CA TRP A 578 10.82 3.35 -1.37
C TRP A 578 10.76 2.19 -0.39
N ILE A 579 11.85 1.92 0.34
CA ILE A 579 11.93 0.94 1.42
C ILE A 579 12.36 1.65 2.70
N ARG A 580 11.63 1.39 3.80
CA ARG A 580 11.97 1.83 5.16
C ARG A 580 13.26 1.18 5.63
N ASP A 581 14.21 1.96 6.12
CA ASP A 581 15.29 1.42 6.94
C ASP A 581 14.86 1.26 8.42
N ALA A 582 15.76 0.81 9.31
CA ALA A 582 15.40 0.58 10.71
C ALA A 582 15.24 1.90 11.49
N ASN A 583 15.97 2.95 11.10
CA ASN A 583 15.78 4.29 11.64
C ASN A 583 14.38 4.80 11.27
N ASP A 584 13.98 4.69 9.99
CA ASP A 584 12.62 5.05 9.52
C ASP A 584 11.52 4.32 10.30
N SER A 585 11.68 3.01 10.50
CA SER A 585 10.72 2.13 11.20
C SER A 585 10.51 2.55 12.66
N TYR A 586 11.59 2.83 13.40
CA TYR A 586 11.51 3.37 14.75
C TYR A 586 10.82 4.75 14.76
N PHE A 587 11.20 5.64 13.84
CA PHE A 587 10.70 7.01 13.78
C PHE A 587 9.25 7.12 13.28
N ALA A 588 8.76 6.16 12.49
CA ALA A 588 7.39 6.14 11.98
C ALA A 588 6.40 5.44 12.94
N ALA A 589 6.80 4.32 13.57
CA ALA A 589 5.86 3.46 14.29
C ALA A 589 6.24 3.22 15.77
N MET A 590 7.51 2.88 16.06
CA MET A 590 7.98 2.57 17.41
C MET A 590 7.10 1.52 18.14
N THR A 591 6.67 0.46 17.43
CA THR A 591 5.61 -0.48 17.85
C THR A 591 6.01 -1.40 18.99
N TYR A 592 5.42 -1.25 20.19
CA TYR A 592 5.67 -2.21 21.27
C TYR A 592 4.99 -3.57 20.95
N PRO A 593 5.70 -4.71 21.02
CA PRO A 593 5.23 -6.01 20.52
C PRO A 593 4.32 -6.74 21.53
N GLN A 594 3.23 -6.06 21.93
CA GLN A 594 2.36 -6.44 23.04
C GLN A 594 1.74 -7.84 22.95
N ALA A 595 1.63 -8.42 21.75
CA ALA A 595 0.99 -9.72 21.52
C ALA A 595 1.97 -10.91 21.42
N LEU A 596 3.25 -10.73 21.78
CA LEU A 596 4.21 -11.84 21.90
C LEU A 596 3.86 -12.81 23.06
N PRO A 597 4.31 -14.09 23.00
CA PRO A 597 4.19 -15.02 24.12
C PRO A 597 4.91 -14.52 25.38
N ALA A 598 4.42 -14.88 26.56
CA ALA A 598 5.05 -14.50 27.83
C ALA A 598 6.52 -14.95 27.97
N SER A 599 6.94 -16.02 27.27
CA SER A 599 8.34 -16.47 27.18
C SER A 599 9.25 -15.58 26.32
N SER A 600 8.69 -14.56 25.66
CA SER A 600 9.36 -13.70 24.68
C SER A 600 8.85 -12.25 24.75
N GLN A 601 8.10 -11.92 25.80
CA GLN A 601 7.73 -10.54 26.12
C GLN A 601 8.96 -9.82 26.70
N PRO A 602 9.20 -8.55 26.33
CA PRO A 602 10.16 -7.73 27.04
C PRO A 602 9.69 -7.50 28.49
N THR A 603 10.61 -7.51 29.45
CA THR A 603 10.28 -7.46 30.89
C THR A 603 9.68 -6.12 31.34
N ASP A 604 10.10 -5.02 30.72
CA ASP A 604 9.51 -3.69 30.85
C ASP A 604 9.76 -2.84 29.58
N ILE A 605 9.34 -1.58 29.61
CA ILE A 605 9.49 -0.64 28.50
C ILE A 605 10.93 -0.16 28.23
N HIS A 606 11.95 -0.64 28.96
CA HIS A 606 13.37 -0.36 28.74
C HIS A 606 14.19 -1.62 28.42
N ASP A 607 13.55 -2.79 28.29
CA ASP A 607 14.17 -4.09 28.06
C ASP A 607 14.97 -4.16 26.73
N ALA A 608 16.07 -4.93 26.71
CA ALA A 608 16.94 -5.05 25.55
C ALA A 608 16.27 -5.77 24.35
N THR A 609 15.33 -6.69 24.62
CA THR A 609 14.47 -7.32 23.62
C THR A 609 13.57 -6.28 22.97
N TRP A 610 13.04 -5.35 23.78
CA TRP A 610 12.24 -4.24 23.29
C TRP A 610 13.08 -3.26 22.46
N GLY A 611 14.31 -2.93 22.90
CA GLY A 611 15.25 -2.11 22.11
C GLY A 611 15.42 -2.61 20.68
N VAL A 612 15.71 -3.91 20.51
CA VAL A 612 15.82 -4.54 19.18
C VAL A 612 14.50 -4.49 18.42
N LEU A 613 13.39 -4.88 19.04
CA LEU A 613 12.10 -5.00 18.36
C LEU A 613 11.54 -3.62 17.96
N SER A 614 11.78 -2.57 18.73
CA SER A 614 11.34 -1.18 18.45
C SER A 614 11.80 -0.65 17.10
N ALA A 615 12.96 -1.13 16.62
CA ALA A 615 13.57 -0.72 15.37
C ALA A 615 13.07 -1.52 14.15
N VAL A 616 12.51 -2.72 14.32
CA VAL A 616 12.13 -3.61 13.20
C VAL A 616 10.63 -3.92 13.12
N TYR A 617 9.96 -4.06 14.26
CA TYR A 617 8.56 -4.48 14.38
C TYR A 617 7.54 -3.38 14.00
N GLY A 618 8.04 -2.22 13.58
CA GLY A 618 7.27 -1.15 12.93
C GLY A 618 7.21 -1.26 11.40
N GLY A 619 8.00 -2.16 10.80
CA GLY A 619 8.11 -2.35 9.35
C GLY A 619 9.44 -1.88 8.76
N ALA A 620 10.57 -2.22 9.37
CA ALA A 620 11.87 -2.09 8.70
C ALA A 620 11.92 -3.03 7.48
N VAL A 621 12.61 -2.62 6.41
CA VAL A 621 12.73 -3.36 5.14
C VAL A 621 11.38 -3.57 4.41
N HIS A 622 10.33 -2.83 4.80
CA HIS A 622 9.04 -2.79 4.12
C HIS A 622 8.91 -1.54 3.22
N PRO A 623 8.02 -1.53 2.21
CA PRO A 623 7.81 -0.36 1.37
C PRO A 623 7.39 0.90 2.14
N THR A 624 7.67 2.07 1.58
CA THR A 624 7.09 3.35 2.04
C THR A 624 5.70 3.58 1.44
N ALA A 625 5.07 4.72 1.75
CA ALA A 625 3.85 5.17 1.09
C ALA A 625 4.02 5.27 -0.44
N GLU A 626 5.12 5.89 -0.90
CA GLU A 626 5.54 5.93 -2.30
C GLU A 626 5.73 4.52 -2.88
N GLY A 627 6.43 3.63 -2.17
CA GLY A 627 6.64 2.25 -2.62
C GLY A 627 5.33 1.49 -2.83
N HIS A 628 4.38 1.61 -1.90
CA HIS A 628 3.05 1.02 -2.08
C HIS A 628 2.20 1.72 -3.16
N ALA A 629 2.43 3.01 -3.42
CA ALA A 629 1.80 3.73 -4.52
C ALA A 629 2.33 3.25 -5.88
N ALA A 630 3.64 3.05 -6.03
CA ALA A 630 4.25 2.46 -7.21
C ALA A 630 3.83 0.98 -7.44
N MET A 631 3.68 0.20 -6.36
CA MET A 631 3.07 -1.15 -6.45
C MET A 631 1.61 -1.10 -6.91
N ALA A 632 0.84 -0.09 -6.50
CA ALA A 632 -0.54 0.08 -6.92
C ALA A 632 -0.67 0.58 -8.37
N ASP A 633 0.23 1.46 -8.83
CA ASP A 633 0.31 1.89 -10.24
C ASP A 633 0.56 0.68 -11.18
N ALA A 634 1.39 -0.27 -10.75
CA ALA A 634 1.58 -1.53 -11.48
C ALA A 634 0.36 -2.47 -11.41
N ALA A 635 -0.43 -2.43 -10.33
CA ALA A 635 -1.57 -3.32 -10.13
C ALA A 635 -2.85 -2.84 -10.82
N LEU A 636 -3.08 -1.52 -10.86
CA LEU A 636 -4.31 -0.89 -11.36
C LEU A 636 -4.69 -1.35 -12.79
N PRO A 637 -3.80 -1.35 -13.81
CA PRO A 637 -4.15 -1.79 -15.15
C PRO A 637 -4.54 -3.26 -15.24
N ALA A 638 -3.87 -4.13 -14.45
CA ALA A 638 -4.20 -5.55 -14.39
C ALA A 638 -5.58 -5.77 -13.77
N VAL A 639 -5.91 -5.02 -12.71
CA VAL A 639 -7.22 -5.11 -12.04
C VAL A 639 -8.34 -4.55 -12.91
N ALA A 640 -8.11 -3.43 -13.59
CA ALA A 640 -9.05 -2.85 -14.56
C ALA A 640 -9.35 -3.81 -15.71
N SER A 641 -8.32 -4.46 -16.26
CA SER A 641 -8.45 -5.48 -17.32
C SER A 641 -9.23 -6.71 -16.86
N VAL A 642 -8.90 -7.28 -15.69
CA VAL A 642 -9.61 -8.44 -15.11
C VAL A 642 -11.08 -8.11 -14.78
N LEU A 643 -11.36 -6.87 -14.36
CA LEU A 643 -12.72 -6.37 -14.14
C LEU A 643 -13.41 -5.91 -15.43
N GLN A 644 -12.74 -5.87 -16.58
CA GLN A 644 -13.29 -5.39 -17.85
C GLN A 644 -13.88 -3.97 -17.73
N LEU A 645 -13.12 -3.03 -17.15
CA LEU A 645 -13.59 -1.65 -16.91
C LEU A 645 -13.29 -0.69 -18.07
N ASP A 646 -12.29 -0.99 -18.89
CA ASP A 646 -11.92 -0.20 -20.08
C ASP A 646 -12.69 -0.62 -21.35
N VAL A 647 -13.66 -1.53 -21.21
CA VAL A 647 -14.54 -1.94 -22.31
C VAL A 647 -15.67 -0.93 -22.42
N ALA A 648 -15.71 -0.17 -23.51
CA ALA A 648 -16.72 0.85 -23.76
C ALA A 648 -18.14 0.26 -23.74
N VAL A 649 -18.98 0.75 -22.83
CA VAL A 649 -20.43 0.53 -22.86
C VAL A 649 -21.01 1.44 -23.96
N PRO A 650 -21.91 0.94 -24.85
CA PRO A 650 -22.54 1.79 -25.86
C PRO A 650 -23.39 2.90 -25.22
N GLU A 651 -23.13 4.16 -25.57
CA GLU A 651 -23.79 5.32 -24.96
C GLU A 651 -24.85 5.97 -25.87
N VAL A 652 -25.94 6.42 -25.22
CA VAL A 652 -26.94 7.42 -25.63
C VAL A 652 -27.64 7.25 -26.99
N THR A 653 -28.95 7.03 -26.94
CA THR A 653 -29.87 7.24 -28.07
C THR A 653 -30.55 8.62 -27.95
N ALA A 654 -30.40 9.48 -28.96
CA ALA A 654 -31.08 10.77 -29.02
C ALA A 654 -32.19 10.74 -30.09
N GLU A 655 -33.45 10.96 -29.70
CA GLU A 655 -34.60 10.99 -30.61
C GLU A 655 -35.43 12.28 -30.43
N PRO A 656 -35.87 12.94 -31.54
CA PRO A 656 -36.78 14.08 -31.46
C PRO A 656 -38.14 13.70 -30.85
N VAL A 657 -38.67 14.54 -29.96
CA VAL A 657 -39.98 14.32 -29.34
C VAL A 657 -41.09 14.38 -30.40
N ALA A 658 -41.82 13.28 -30.57
CA ALA A 658 -43.00 13.25 -31.43
C ALA A 658 -44.08 14.22 -30.91
N PRO A 659 -44.70 15.06 -31.77
CA PRO A 659 -45.68 16.04 -31.34
C PRO A 659 -46.90 15.36 -30.70
N ALA A 660 -47.37 15.92 -29.58
CA ALA A 660 -48.50 15.37 -28.84
C ALA A 660 -49.75 15.25 -29.72
N GLY A 661 -50.28 14.03 -29.84
CA GLY A 661 -51.44 13.75 -30.68
C GLY A 661 -52.68 14.51 -30.20
N THR A 662 -53.26 15.33 -31.08
CA THR A 662 -54.55 16.00 -30.83
C THR A 662 -55.64 14.97 -30.52
N PRO A 663 -56.42 15.13 -29.44
CA PRO A 663 -57.55 14.26 -29.17
C PRO A 663 -58.56 14.28 -30.32
N GLN A 664 -58.94 13.11 -30.82
CA GLN A 664 -60.10 12.98 -31.70
C GLN A 664 -61.38 13.18 -30.89
N GLN A 665 -62.30 13.97 -31.45
CA GLN A 665 -63.68 14.14 -30.97
C GLN A 665 -64.62 13.15 -31.68
#